data_AF-A0A9P6BZ80-F1
#
_entry.id   AF-A0A9P6BZ80-F1
#
_cell.length_a   1.000
_cell.length_b   1.000
_cell.length_c   1.000
_cell.angle_alpha   90.00
_cell.angle_beta   90.00
_cell.angle_gamma   90.00
#
_symmetry.space_group_name_H-M   'P 1'
#
loop_
_entity.id
_entity.type
_entity.pdbx_description
1 polymer ?
#
loop_
_entity_poly.entity_id
_entity_poly.type
_entity_poly.pdbx_seq_one_letter_code
_entity_poly.pdbx_strand_id
1 'polypeptide(L)'
;MSVISLPDIHKLVEPSSSARLQLGSLPSALSATSVPVVPKYESAYTKILSHVAGQIATAPEFALGRVRGQIDARGDLVAAVEELLRSERISSDLHALPSKRLLSRDDGVKSKKLARDITTSLESAVVDHPAAAKILSLQSHLPATSRWIIGSDAWSYDLGASGLHHTTASRPNVNILIIDTLPYAARNSADPHRRKHDVGLYAMSHGDVYVASIAVFSSYSQVLQSLMEANRFNGPSVVLAYLPHRSEESPALEVLKETKLAVAKSMMARSLSLWTLTVKNDLKQFLGRQNHLSQLVRSAPQIAAELVRNLGDTVKEARKQRAQQSYNDLLSSIDAPSLLILYASDGGAAEKKAKRLAGRAKARGLSTTISTLDSVPLETLAEEYIIFASPPQNGRNFFKAVNAATTRGDRVFNRLKFSVFGTGGSHYWPRPEDTHYYNKPSKDLHIRLEKLGGERIANLGLGDDQDADGPLLWKALGAITNEHIKAASGYLRGTITEGLEDFSTDVLAPSDTQLTKFHGIYQQDDRDIRNEHQAQGVEPAYSFMIRVRMPGGVCNPQQWLQMDRIADEHGLGTFKITMRQMFQFHGVIKRHLKPAIQDINRVLLDTLAACGDVNRNVICSSIPTMSKLHAQVYEFAKEISSHLIPCTTSYHEIWLDKKLVAGEALKDFELLYGEFYLPRKFKIAVAAPPNNDIDVFANDIGSIVIVNKDGELEGFNVAIGGGMGVTHGNKKTSSYPRTGSIIGFYTVDQGKYVAEKIMLVQRDHGNRVDRKNVRLKYTIDRIGLDVYKAEVEKLLGHLFELPRPYIFDRNIDDFGWHVGQDSKHHFLMFIENGRVQDEPGREFKTGLREIAKVLKGSFRLTANQHLMISDIPPEDLDVIKNLLAKYQLDNLNYSGLRLSSSACVAFPTCGLAVAESERYFPLLIDKVEKLCEENGLRNDSIVMHMTGCPNGCARPYVAEVAFVGKAPGTYSMLLGGGYYSQRLNKIYRESVAEPEILAILRPMIEHYAKERLPEERFCDFTIRAGYIAPTTEGKAWYDRMGGEGAHAESAVVVAA
;
A
#
# COMPACT_ATOMS: atom_id res chain seq x y z
N MET A 1 -58.69 20.71 56.32
CA MET A 1 -58.85 19.31 56.78
C MET A 1 -58.50 18.43 55.59
N SER A 2 -57.50 17.56 55.57
CA SER A 2 -56.70 16.90 56.60
C SER A 2 -55.22 16.86 56.15
N VAL A 3 -54.31 17.18 57.07
CA VAL A 3 -52.86 17.16 56.89
C VAL A 3 -52.39 15.70 56.76
N ILE A 4 -51.72 15.36 55.65
CA ILE A 4 -51.00 14.09 55.52
C ILE A 4 -49.50 14.41 55.68
N SER A 5 -48.92 13.98 56.79
CA SER A 5 -47.50 14.10 57.10
C SER A 5 -46.67 13.18 56.22
N LEU A 6 -45.63 13.71 55.57
CA LEU A 6 -44.57 12.91 54.95
C LEU A 6 -43.82 12.11 56.03
N PRO A 7 -43.52 10.81 55.82
CA PRO A 7 -42.73 10.05 56.77
C PRO A 7 -41.28 10.54 56.76
N ASP A 8 -40.73 10.72 57.96
CA ASP A 8 -39.33 11.06 58.18
C ASP A 8 -38.45 9.83 57.86
N ILE A 9 -37.81 9.84 56.69
CA ILE A 9 -36.98 8.74 56.15
C ILE A 9 -35.83 8.38 57.10
N HIS A 10 -35.42 9.30 57.98
CA HIS A 10 -34.39 9.03 58.99
C HIS A 10 -34.83 8.08 60.11
N LYS A 11 -36.14 7.81 60.29
CA LYS A 11 -36.65 6.82 61.25
C LYS A 11 -36.77 5.39 60.70
N LEU A 12 -36.56 5.18 59.40
CA LEU A 12 -36.57 3.84 58.77
C LEU A 12 -35.18 3.18 58.71
N VAL A 13 -34.16 3.84 59.25
CA VAL A 13 -32.80 3.30 59.35
C VAL A 13 -32.47 3.08 60.82
N GLU A 14 -33.09 2.07 61.43
CA GLU A 14 -32.51 1.43 62.61
C GLU A 14 -31.72 0.17 62.18
N PRO A 15 -30.58 -0.10 62.83
CA PRO A 15 -29.67 -1.16 62.40
C PRO A 15 -30.16 -2.49 62.97
N SER A 16 -30.83 -3.32 62.17
CA SER A 16 -31.16 -4.68 62.60
C SER A 16 -30.65 -5.74 61.64
N SER A 17 -30.29 -6.85 62.28
CA SER A 17 -29.44 -7.97 61.91
C SER A 17 -29.67 -8.63 60.54
N SER A 18 -28.58 -9.20 60.04
CA SER A 18 -28.50 -10.16 58.94
C SER A 18 -29.61 -11.21 58.95
N ALA A 19 -30.61 -11.06 58.08
CA ALA A 19 -31.48 -12.16 57.68
C ALA A 19 -31.78 -12.08 56.18
N ARG A 20 -31.59 -13.20 55.48
CA ARG A 20 -31.82 -13.34 54.03
C ARG A 20 -33.28 -13.03 53.67
N LEU A 21 -33.48 -12.25 52.60
CA LEU A 21 -34.77 -12.15 51.90
C LEU A 21 -35.23 -13.55 51.48
N GLN A 22 -36.32 -14.06 52.07
CA GLN A 22 -37.03 -15.23 51.58
C GLN A 22 -38.06 -14.79 50.53
N LEU A 23 -38.03 -15.43 49.35
CA LEU A 23 -39.07 -15.30 48.34
C LEU A 23 -40.37 -15.93 48.88
N GLY A 24 -41.45 -15.15 48.93
CA GLY A 24 -42.77 -15.62 49.33
C GLY A 24 -43.35 -16.66 48.37
N SER A 25 -44.27 -17.49 48.86
CA SER A 25 -45.00 -18.48 48.07
C SER A 25 -45.94 -17.82 47.07
N LEU A 26 -45.93 -18.35 45.83
CA LEU A 26 -46.77 -17.88 44.72
C LEU A 26 -48.28 -17.99 45.07
N PRO A 27 -49.09 -16.95 44.79
CA PRO A 27 -50.54 -17.05 44.93
C PRO A 27 -51.11 -18.01 43.88
N SER A 28 -52.06 -18.83 44.31
CA SER A 28 -52.87 -19.70 43.45
C SER A 28 -53.61 -18.90 42.37
N ALA A 29 -53.39 -19.30 41.12
CA ALA A 29 -54.24 -19.16 39.92
C ALA A 29 -55.19 -17.95 39.86
N LEU A 30 -54.82 -16.94 39.06
CA LEU A 30 -55.76 -16.00 38.43
C LEU A 30 -56.00 -16.41 36.97
N SER A 31 -57.28 -16.47 36.62
CA SER A 31 -57.82 -17.02 35.37
C SER A 31 -57.57 -16.14 34.14
N ALA A 32 -57.18 -16.81 33.06
CA ALA A 32 -57.40 -16.52 31.63
C ALA A 32 -57.43 -15.04 31.18
N THR A 33 -56.34 -14.62 30.53
CA THR A 33 -56.39 -13.62 29.46
C THR A 33 -55.64 -14.15 28.24
N SER A 34 -56.21 -13.86 27.06
CA SER A 34 -55.95 -14.47 25.74
C SER A 34 -54.48 -14.77 25.44
N VAL A 35 -54.18 -16.03 25.15
CA VAL A 35 -52.88 -16.47 24.65
C VAL A 35 -52.62 -15.81 23.29
N PRO A 36 -51.56 -15.02 23.12
CA PRO A 36 -51.20 -14.49 21.81
C PRO A 36 -50.84 -15.64 20.89
N VAL A 37 -51.41 -15.64 19.68
CA VAL A 37 -51.14 -16.67 18.66
C VAL A 37 -49.68 -16.55 18.24
N VAL A 38 -48.86 -17.47 18.74
CA VAL A 38 -47.45 -17.65 18.35
C VAL A 38 -47.43 -18.29 16.95
N PRO A 39 -46.89 -17.60 15.92
CA PRO A 39 -46.79 -18.15 14.57
C PRO A 39 -46.00 -19.47 14.54
N LYS A 40 -46.34 -20.39 13.64
CA LYS A 40 -45.71 -21.74 13.57
C LYS A 40 -44.18 -21.71 13.52
N TYR A 41 -43.56 -20.68 12.93
CA TYR A 41 -42.11 -20.52 12.85
C TYR A 41 -41.45 -20.11 14.19
N GLU A 42 -42.18 -19.51 15.13
CA GLU A 42 -41.70 -19.24 16.50
C GLU A 42 -41.82 -20.45 17.42
N SER A 43 -42.62 -21.47 17.05
CA SER A 43 -42.84 -22.70 17.83
C SER A 43 -41.59 -23.59 17.95
N ALA A 44 -40.68 -23.49 16.99
CA ALA A 44 -39.41 -24.22 16.93
C ALA A 44 -38.46 -23.83 18.07
N TYR A 45 -38.24 -22.52 18.25
CA TYR A 45 -37.33 -21.97 19.26
C TYR A 45 -37.95 -21.98 20.66
N THR A 46 -39.27 -21.76 20.74
CA THR A 46 -40.01 -21.81 22.00
C THR A 46 -40.18 -23.22 22.54
N LYS A 47 -40.22 -24.29 21.72
CA LYS A 47 -40.31 -25.68 22.21
C LYS A 47 -39.14 -26.13 23.07
N ILE A 48 -37.94 -25.63 22.79
CA ILE A 48 -36.72 -25.93 23.56
C ILE A 48 -36.74 -25.16 24.89
N LEU A 49 -37.25 -23.93 24.90
CA LEU A 49 -37.30 -23.07 26.09
C LEU A 49 -38.51 -23.37 26.99
N SER A 50 -39.64 -23.77 26.41
CA SER A 50 -40.90 -24.09 27.12
C SER A 50 -40.81 -25.36 27.97
N HIS A 51 -39.88 -26.27 27.65
CA HIS A 51 -39.60 -27.46 28.47
C HIS A 51 -38.83 -27.13 29.76
N VAL A 52 -38.32 -25.90 29.92
CA VAL A 52 -37.39 -25.54 31.01
C VAL A 52 -37.85 -24.33 31.83
N ALA A 53 -38.56 -23.36 31.26
CA ALA A 53 -39.18 -22.25 31.97
C ALA A 53 -40.28 -21.60 31.10
N GLY A 54 -41.46 -21.30 31.65
CA GLY A 54 -42.65 -20.85 30.90
C GLY A 54 -42.50 -19.57 30.04
N GLN A 55 -43.59 -19.12 29.41
CA GLN A 55 -43.62 -18.06 28.36
C GLN A 55 -42.84 -16.75 28.68
N ILE A 56 -42.67 -16.40 29.97
CA ILE A 56 -41.90 -15.23 30.45
C ILE A 56 -40.39 -15.33 30.14
N ALA A 57 -39.86 -16.53 29.88
CA ALA A 57 -38.43 -16.77 29.68
C ALA A 57 -37.85 -16.21 28.36
N THR A 58 -38.69 -15.68 27.47
CA THR A 58 -38.31 -15.15 26.14
C THR A 58 -38.28 -13.62 26.08
N ALA A 59 -38.58 -12.93 27.18
CA ALA A 59 -38.53 -11.48 27.28
C ALA A 59 -37.08 -10.96 27.49
N PRO A 60 -36.66 -9.86 26.83
CA PRO A 60 -35.32 -9.29 26.98
C PRO A 60 -34.95 -8.96 28.44
N GLU A 61 -35.90 -8.49 29.24
CA GLU A 61 -35.74 -8.11 30.65
C GLU A 61 -35.42 -9.32 31.53
N PHE A 62 -36.06 -10.46 31.27
CA PHE A 62 -35.79 -11.71 31.97
C PHE A 62 -34.38 -12.22 31.65
N ALA A 63 -33.99 -12.16 30.37
CA ALA A 63 -32.64 -12.53 29.94
C ALA A 63 -31.57 -11.61 30.56
N LEU A 64 -31.83 -10.29 30.61
CA LEU A 64 -30.97 -9.32 31.28
C LEU A 64 -30.88 -9.59 32.79
N GLY A 65 -31.99 -9.90 33.47
CA GLY A 65 -32.02 -10.24 34.88
C GLY A 65 -31.17 -11.47 35.21
N ARG A 66 -31.23 -12.52 34.37
CA ARG A 66 -30.36 -13.70 34.51
C ARG A 66 -28.88 -13.37 34.33
N VAL A 67 -28.54 -12.59 33.31
CA VAL A 67 -27.15 -12.16 33.05
C VAL A 67 -26.65 -11.27 34.19
N ARG A 68 -27.49 -10.39 34.73
CA ARG A 68 -27.15 -9.55 35.87
C ARG A 68 -26.88 -10.39 37.13
N GLY A 69 -27.72 -11.37 37.42
CA GLY A 69 -27.47 -12.32 38.51
C GLY A 69 -26.14 -13.06 38.38
N GLN A 70 -25.72 -13.39 37.15
CA GLN A 70 -24.39 -13.99 36.91
C GLN A 70 -23.23 -13.00 37.08
N ILE A 71 -23.44 -11.72 36.79
CA ILE A 71 -22.45 -10.65 37.01
C ILE A 71 -22.29 -10.42 38.52
N ASP A 72 -23.40 -10.31 39.24
CA ASP A 72 -23.41 -10.06 40.68
C ASP A 72 -22.83 -11.27 41.44
N ALA A 73 -23.23 -12.50 41.09
CA ALA A 73 -22.64 -13.73 41.65
C ALA A 73 -21.13 -13.86 41.38
N ARG A 74 -20.64 -13.33 40.25
CA ARG A 74 -19.20 -13.28 39.97
C ARG A 74 -18.50 -12.17 40.76
N GLY A 75 -19.18 -11.06 41.04
CA GLY A 75 -18.71 -10.04 41.99
C GLY A 75 -18.54 -10.63 43.40
N ASP A 76 -19.55 -11.35 43.88
CA ASP A 76 -19.52 -12.06 45.17
C ASP A 76 -18.39 -13.11 45.23
N LEU A 77 -18.14 -13.82 44.12
CA LEU A 77 -17.02 -14.76 44.01
C LEU A 77 -15.68 -14.05 44.13
N VAL A 78 -15.49 -12.91 43.47
CA VAL A 78 -14.25 -12.12 43.55
C VAL A 78 -14.05 -11.60 44.96
N ALA A 79 -15.10 -11.07 45.60
CA ALA A 79 -15.04 -10.61 46.98
C ALA A 79 -14.67 -11.75 47.95
N ALA A 80 -15.26 -12.94 47.79
CA ALA A 80 -14.94 -14.11 48.59
C ALA A 80 -13.49 -14.61 48.35
N VAL A 81 -12.99 -14.54 47.12
CA VAL A 81 -11.58 -14.86 46.80
C VAL A 81 -10.63 -13.85 47.45
N GLU A 82 -10.92 -12.55 47.37
CA GLU A 82 -10.11 -11.52 48.03
C GLU A 82 -10.13 -11.65 49.56
N GLU A 83 -11.28 -11.96 50.15
CA GLU A 83 -11.42 -12.21 51.58
C GLU A 83 -10.62 -13.44 52.01
N LEU A 84 -10.67 -14.53 51.24
CA LEU A 84 -9.85 -15.71 51.45
C LEU A 84 -8.35 -15.34 51.41
N LEU A 85 -7.91 -14.58 50.40
CA LEU A 85 -6.50 -14.17 50.24
C LEU A 85 -5.97 -13.24 51.34
N ARG A 86 -6.84 -12.55 52.08
CA ARG A 86 -6.47 -11.72 53.24
C ARG A 86 -6.31 -12.51 54.53
N SER A 87 -6.74 -13.77 54.57
CA SER A 87 -6.63 -14.61 55.76
C SER A 87 -5.21 -15.16 55.92
N GLU A 88 -4.61 -14.98 57.10
CA GLU A 88 -3.25 -15.45 57.42
C GLU A 88 -3.15 -16.97 57.65
N ARG A 89 -4.29 -17.69 57.66
CA ARG A 89 -4.37 -19.13 58.01
C ARG A 89 -4.42 -20.07 56.80
N ILE A 90 -3.98 -19.62 55.62
CA ILE A 90 -4.08 -20.39 54.36
C ILE A 90 -2.69 -20.84 53.91
N SER A 91 -2.58 -22.09 53.43
CA SER A 91 -1.30 -22.62 52.92
C SER A 91 -0.83 -21.87 51.67
N SER A 92 0.49 -21.80 51.46
CA SER A 92 1.11 -21.08 50.33
C SER A 92 0.60 -21.55 48.96
N ASP A 93 0.30 -22.83 48.83
CA ASP A 93 -0.19 -23.44 47.59
C ASP A 93 -1.64 -23.01 47.28
N LEU A 94 -2.45 -22.85 48.34
CA LEU A 94 -3.85 -22.43 48.24
C LEU A 94 -4.00 -20.89 48.13
N HIS A 95 -2.94 -20.13 48.43
CA HIS A 95 -2.86 -18.67 48.18
C HIS A 95 -2.46 -18.33 46.73
N ALA A 96 -1.59 -19.16 46.11
CA ALA A 96 -1.07 -18.93 44.77
C ALA A 96 -2.12 -19.09 43.66
N LEU A 97 -3.03 -20.08 43.77
CA LEU A 97 -4.03 -20.37 42.75
C LEU A 97 -5.11 -19.28 42.61
N PRO A 98 -5.74 -18.77 43.70
CA PRO A 98 -6.73 -17.70 43.61
C PRO A 98 -6.10 -16.35 43.21
N SER A 99 -4.85 -16.07 43.61
CA SER A 99 -4.10 -14.89 43.17
C SER A 99 -3.83 -14.88 41.65
N LYS A 100 -3.40 -16.03 41.09
CA LYS A 100 -3.25 -16.20 39.63
C LYS A 100 -4.57 -16.06 38.87
N ARG A 101 -5.70 -16.42 39.50
CA ARG A 101 -7.04 -16.28 38.91
C ARG A 101 -7.47 -14.81 38.79
N LEU A 102 -7.19 -13.98 39.80
CA LEU A 102 -7.48 -12.54 39.74
C LEU A 102 -6.72 -11.83 38.61
N LEU A 103 -5.46 -12.21 38.39
CA LEU A 103 -4.61 -11.67 37.31
C LEU A 103 -5.01 -12.14 35.90
N SER A 104 -5.69 -13.29 35.78
CA SER A 104 -6.11 -13.89 34.51
C SER A 104 -7.63 -13.94 34.35
N ARG A 105 -8.35 -13.01 35.01
CA ARG A 105 -9.81 -13.05 35.18
C ARG A 105 -10.60 -13.09 33.86
N ASP A 106 -10.06 -12.50 32.79
CA ASP A 106 -10.73 -12.34 31.48
C ASP A 106 -10.18 -13.27 30.37
N ASP A 107 -9.22 -14.15 30.68
CA ASP A 107 -8.67 -15.14 29.73
C ASP A 107 -9.52 -16.42 29.72
N GLY A 108 -10.27 -16.67 28.64
CA GLY A 108 -11.21 -17.79 28.51
C GLY A 108 -10.57 -19.20 28.56
N VAL A 109 -9.29 -19.33 28.20
CA VAL A 109 -8.61 -20.65 28.16
C VAL A 109 -7.92 -20.92 29.49
N LYS A 110 -7.19 -19.94 30.03
CA LYS A 110 -6.48 -20.09 31.31
C LYS A 110 -7.44 -20.17 32.50
N SER A 111 -8.55 -19.45 32.46
CA SER A 111 -9.55 -19.43 33.54
C SER A 111 -10.23 -20.79 33.77
N LYS A 112 -10.48 -21.59 32.73
CA LYS A 112 -11.12 -22.91 32.85
C LYS A 112 -10.25 -23.92 33.56
N LYS A 113 -8.94 -23.91 33.28
CA LYS A 113 -7.96 -24.77 33.97
C LYS A 113 -7.82 -24.36 35.43
N LEU A 114 -7.59 -23.07 35.68
CA LEU A 114 -7.48 -22.52 37.04
C LEU A 114 -8.76 -22.75 37.87
N ALA A 115 -9.95 -22.68 37.26
CA ALA A 115 -11.20 -22.97 37.94
C ALA A 115 -11.27 -24.42 38.46
N ARG A 116 -10.82 -25.40 37.66
CA ARG A 116 -10.75 -26.81 38.08
C ARG A 116 -9.75 -26.99 39.20
N ASP A 117 -8.55 -26.43 39.03
CA ASP A 117 -7.46 -26.56 40.00
C ASP A 117 -7.83 -25.93 41.37
N ILE A 118 -8.51 -24.77 41.36
CA ILE A 118 -9.01 -24.11 42.59
C ILE A 118 -10.10 -24.96 43.26
N THR A 119 -11.03 -25.52 42.48
CA THR A 119 -12.13 -26.35 43.01
C THR A 119 -11.57 -27.60 43.67
N THR A 120 -10.70 -28.34 42.98
CA THR A 120 -10.06 -29.55 43.51
C THR A 120 -9.21 -29.25 44.74
N SER A 121 -8.51 -28.12 44.76
CA SER A 121 -7.70 -27.71 45.91
C SER A 121 -8.56 -27.36 47.14
N LEU A 122 -9.69 -26.67 46.95
CA LEU A 122 -10.63 -26.32 48.02
C LEU A 122 -11.46 -27.51 48.53
N GLU A 123 -11.73 -28.51 47.69
CA GLU A 123 -12.43 -29.75 48.10
C GLU A 123 -11.49 -30.73 48.83
N SER A 124 -10.21 -30.77 48.45
CA SER A 124 -9.20 -31.67 49.04
C SER A 124 -8.60 -31.15 50.34
N ALA A 125 -8.57 -29.83 50.55
CA ALA A 125 -8.11 -29.20 51.77
C ALA A 125 -9.32 -28.83 52.65
N VAL A 126 -9.39 -29.34 53.89
CA VAL A 126 -10.39 -28.88 54.86
C VAL A 126 -10.00 -27.46 55.31
N VAL A 127 -10.52 -26.45 54.62
CA VAL A 127 -10.27 -25.03 54.92
C VAL A 127 -11.41 -24.50 55.80
N ASP A 128 -11.12 -24.29 57.09
CA ASP A 128 -12.06 -23.71 58.06
C ASP A 128 -12.17 -22.19 57.89
N HIS A 129 -12.72 -21.76 56.76
CA HIS A 129 -12.98 -20.35 56.45
C HIS A 129 -14.31 -20.17 55.69
N PRO A 130 -15.20 -19.27 56.12
CA PRO A 130 -16.52 -19.10 55.50
C PRO A 130 -16.44 -18.72 54.01
N ALA A 131 -15.39 -17.99 53.61
CA ALA A 131 -15.15 -17.64 52.21
C ALA A 131 -14.84 -18.85 51.31
N ALA A 132 -14.21 -19.93 51.82
CA ALA A 132 -13.92 -21.13 51.05
C ALA A 132 -15.20 -21.88 50.65
N ALA A 133 -16.14 -22.04 51.59
CA ALA A 133 -17.45 -22.61 51.32
C ALA A 133 -18.26 -21.74 50.33
N LYS A 134 -18.13 -20.41 50.43
CA LYS A 134 -18.77 -19.47 49.49
C LYS A 134 -18.20 -19.59 48.08
N ILE A 135 -16.88 -19.74 47.92
CA ILE A 135 -16.22 -19.96 46.62
C ILE A 135 -16.68 -21.28 45.98
N LEU A 136 -16.74 -22.38 46.76
CA LEU A 136 -17.24 -23.67 46.28
C LEU A 136 -18.71 -23.58 45.85
N SER A 137 -19.55 -22.82 46.56
CA SER A 137 -20.95 -22.59 46.16
C SER A 137 -21.09 -21.81 44.85
N LEU A 138 -20.08 -21.02 44.48
CA LEU A 138 -20.02 -20.18 43.28
C LEU A 138 -19.06 -20.73 42.20
N GLN A 139 -18.63 -21.98 42.33
CA GLN A 139 -17.60 -22.60 41.47
C GLN A 139 -17.94 -22.56 39.97
N SER A 140 -19.23 -22.60 39.62
CA SER A 140 -19.71 -22.50 38.24
C SER A 140 -19.37 -21.15 37.58
N HIS A 141 -19.07 -20.12 38.37
CA HIS A 141 -18.68 -18.79 37.93
C HIS A 141 -17.15 -18.56 37.94
N LEU A 142 -16.35 -19.55 38.35
CA LEU A 142 -14.88 -19.47 38.32
C LEU A 142 -14.33 -19.31 36.90
N PRO A 143 -14.80 -20.03 35.85
CA PRO A 143 -14.33 -19.81 34.48
C PRO A 143 -14.78 -18.47 33.89
N ALA A 144 -14.00 -17.89 32.98
CA ALA A 144 -14.45 -16.73 32.22
C ALA A 144 -15.47 -17.19 31.16
N THR A 145 -16.73 -16.80 31.34
CA THR A 145 -17.84 -17.13 30.43
C THR A 145 -18.26 -15.93 29.59
N SER A 146 -18.45 -16.19 28.30
CA SER A 146 -19.11 -15.26 27.38
C SER A 146 -20.61 -15.22 27.69
N ARG A 147 -21.16 -14.01 27.81
CA ARG A 147 -22.57 -13.83 28.21
C ARG A 147 -23.37 -13.46 26.96
N TRP A 148 -24.02 -14.44 26.36
CA TRP A 148 -24.84 -14.25 25.17
C TRP A 148 -26.33 -14.31 25.52
N ILE A 149 -27.06 -13.28 25.10
CA ILE A 149 -28.52 -13.23 25.06
C ILE A 149 -28.92 -13.47 23.60
N ILE A 150 -29.76 -14.46 23.33
CA ILE A 150 -30.23 -14.78 21.98
C ILE A 150 -31.72 -14.42 21.90
N GLY A 151 -32.06 -13.55 20.96
CA GLY A 151 -33.43 -13.10 20.69
C GLY A 151 -33.83 -13.32 19.23
N SER A 152 -35.13 -13.25 18.96
CA SER A 152 -35.69 -13.26 17.61
C SER A 152 -35.97 -11.85 17.09
N ASP A 153 -36.33 -11.75 15.82
CA ASP A 153 -36.77 -10.52 15.20
C ASP A 153 -38.02 -9.90 15.85
N ALA A 154 -38.79 -10.65 16.66
CA ALA A 154 -39.88 -10.15 17.48
C ALA A 154 -39.46 -8.97 18.38
N TRP A 155 -38.22 -8.99 18.89
CA TRP A 155 -37.68 -7.90 19.72
C TRP A 155 -37.46 -6.59 18.95
N SER A 156 -37.56 -6.63 17.63
CA SER A 156 -37.41 -5.47 16.75
C SER A 156 -38.72 -4.72 16.50
N TYR A 157 -39.86 -5.19 17.00
CA TYR A 157 -41.18 -4.58 16.71
C TYR A 157 -41.70 -3.64 17.81
N ASP A 158 -41.10 -3.64 19.00
CA ASP A 158 -41.53 -2.79 20.13
C ASP A 158 -40.33 -2.12 20.82
N LEU A 159 -39.61 -1.24 20.13
CA LEU A 159 -38.43 -0.56 20.70
C LEU A 159 -38.78 0.54 21.74
N GLY A 160 -40.04 0.97 21.79
CA GLY A 160 -40.49 2.07 22.64
C GLY A 160 -40.80 1.67 24.09
N ALA A 161 -41.12 0.41 24.34
CA ALA A 161 -41.41 -0.14 25.67
C ALA A 161 -40.62 -1.43 26.01
N SER A 162 -39.64 -1.85 25.19
CA SER A 162 -38.94 -3.13 25.37
C SER A 162 -37.68 -3.09 26.23
N GLY A 163 -37.42 -4.22 26.87
CA GLY A 163 -36.20 -4.55 27.59
C GLY A 163 -34.94 -4.59 26.74
N LEU A 164 -35.04 -4.51 25.41
CA LEU A 164 -33.86 -4.40 24.54
C LEU A 164 -33.16 -3.04 24.75
N HIS A 165 -33.92 -1.95 24.88
CA HIS A 165 -33.37 -0.64 25.24
C HIS A 165 -32.73 -0.65 26.63
N HIS A 166 -33.38 -1.29 27.62
CA HIS A 166 -32.78 -1.44 28.94
C HIS A 166 -31.48 -2.26 28.90
N THR A 167 -31.42 -3.29 28.06
CA THR A 167 -30.23 -4.16 27.91
C THR A 167 -29.05 -3.40 27.30
N THR A 168 -29.29 -2.58 26.27
CA THR A 168 -28.23 -1.78 25.62
C THR A 168 -27.81 -0.56 26.46
N ALA A 169 -28.76 0.11 27.13
CA ALA A 169 -28.48 1.33 27.90
C ALA A 169 -27.85 1.07 29.28
N SER A 170 -28.05 -0.10 29.89
CA SER A 170 -27.59 -0.42 31.26
C SER A 170 -26.08 -0.71 31.38
N ARG A 171 -25.34 -0.76 30.25
CA ARG A 171 -23.89 -1.04 30.15
C ARG A 171 -23.34 -2.35 30.74
N PRO A 172 -24.09 -3.45 30.97
CA PRO A 172 -23.45 -4.71 31.31
C PRO A 172 -22.60 -5.19 30.11
N ASN A 173 -21.46 -5.83 30.39
CA ASN A 173 -20.69 -6.54 29.37
C ASN A 173 -21.46 -7.82 28.97
N VAL A 174 -22.34 -7.66 27.98
CA VAL A 174 -23.26 -8.68 27.46
C VAL A 174 -23.31 -8.60 25.94
N ASN A 175 -23.40 -9.76 25.30
CA ASN A 175 -23.55 -9.88 23.86
C ASN A 175 -24.98 -10.26 23.52
N ILE A 176 -25.61 -9.52 22.60
CA ILE A 176 -26.98 -9.73 22.17
C ILE A 176 -26.95 -10.22 20.72
N LEU A 177 -27.40 -11.44 20.46
CA LEU A 177 -27.55 -12.01 19.13
C LEU A 177 -29.04 -12.00 18.76
N ILE A 178 -29.41 -11.25 17.72
CA ILE A 178 -30.77 -11.19 17.22
C ILE A 178 -30.82 -11.93 15.88
N ILE A 179 -31.61 -13.00 15.82
CA ILE A 179 -31.80 -13.77 14.59
C ILE A 179 -32.92 -13.12 13.77
N ASP A 180 -32.58 -12.59 12.60
CA ASP A 180 -33.52 -12.04 11.63
C ASP A 180 -33.91 -13.09 10.59
N THR A 181 -35.10 -13.64 10.74
CA THR A 181 -35.64 -14.72 9.90
C THR A 181 -36.50 -14.21 8.76
N LEU A 182 -36.84 -12.92 8.73
CA LEU A 182 -37.77 -12.34 7.77
C LEU A 182 -37.15 -12.34 6.35
N PRO A 183 -37.72 -13.05 5.36
CA PRO A 183 -37.22 -13.04 4.00
C PRO A 183 -37.18 -11.63 3.41
N TYR A 184 -36.12 -11.32 2.66
CA TYR A 184 -35.89 -9.98 2.13
C TYR A 184 -37.02 -9.56 1.19
N ALA A 185 -37.53 -10.50 0.39
CA ALA A 185 -38.67 -10.29 -0.50
C ALA A 185 -39.98 -9.90 0.25
N ALA A 186 -40.13 -10.27 1.52
CA ALA A 186 -41.34 -10.02 2.31
C ALA A 186 -41.28 -8.72 3.15
N ARG A 187 -40.11 -8.07 3.27
CA ARG A 187 -39.90 -6.88 4.14
C ARG A 187 -40.83 -5.68 3.86
N ASN A 188 -41.38 -5.58 2.65
CA ASN A 188 -42.25 -4.46 2.23
C ASN A 188 -43.74 -4.84 2.09
N SER A 189 -44.12 -6.08 2.46
CA SER A 189 -45.45 -6.63 2.18
C SER A 189 -46.44 -6.61 3.38
N ALA A 190 -46.03 -6.09 4.53
CA ALA A 190 -46.82 -6.16 5.77
C ALA A 190 -47.35 -4.79 6.24
N ASP A 191 -48.56 -4.84 6.79
CA ASP A 191 -49.34 -3.81 7.51
C ASP A 191 -48.50 -2.61 8.04
N PRO A 192 -48.82 -1.35 7.65
CA PRO A 192 -48.14 -0.13 8.10
C PRO A 192 -48.05 0.03 9.62
N HIS A 193 -48.94 -0.60 10.39
CA HIS A 193 -48.97 -0.55 11.86
C HIS A 193 -48.09 -1.62 12.54
N ARG A 194 -47.47 -2.54 11.77
CA ARG A 194 -46.59 -3.62 12.26
C ARG A 194 -45.20 -3.62 11.61
N ARG A 195 -44.65 -2.42 11.33
CA ARG A 195 -43.33 -2.29 10.70
C ARG A 195 -42.19 -2.59 11.68
N LYS A 196 -41.30 -3.51 11.29
CA LYS A 196 -40.07 -3.84 12.03
C LYS A 196 -39.14 -2.62 12.16
N HIS A 197 -38.64 -2.33 13.36
CA HIS A 197 -37.66 -1.27 13.59
C HIS A 197 -36.22 -1.74 13.38
N ASP A 198 -35.33 -0.82 13.01
CA ASP A 198 -33.90 -1.09 12.81
C ASP A 198 -33.13 -1.03 14.13
N VAL A 199 -32.96 -2.20 14.74
CA VAL A 199 -32.25 -2.36 16.02
C VAL A 199 -30.77 -1.99 15.90
N GLY A 200 -30.16 -2.20 14.74
CA GLY A 200 -28.74 -1.91 14.53
C GLY A 200 -28.49 -0.41 14.54
N LEU A 201 -29.27 0.32 13.76
CA LEU A 201 -29.22 1.79 13.74
C LEU A 201 -29.56 2.39 15.11
N TYR A 202 -30.51 1.78 15.82
CA TYR A 202 -30.85 2.18 17.18
C TYR A 202 -29.69 1.98 18.16
N ALA A 203 -29.06 0.80 18.18
CA ALA A 203 -27.92 0.50 19.04
C ALA A 203 -26.71 1.41 18.74
N MET A 204 -26.47 1.72 17.46
CA MET A 204 -25.43 2.66 17.02
C MET A 204 -25.62 4.08 17.59
N SER A 205 -26.85 4.50 17.90
CA SER A 205 -27.11 5.82 18.46
C SER A 205 -26.61 6.01 19.90
N HIS A 206 -26.35 4.92 20.63
CA HIS A 206 -25.82 4.98 22.00
C HIS A 206 -24.31 5.28 22.06
N GLY A 207 -23.56 4.98 21.00
CA GLY A 207 -22.14 5.34 20.84
C GLY A 207 -21.14 4.51 21.68
N ASP A 208 -21.60 3.67 22.60
CA ASP A 208 -20.82 2.76 23.45
C ASP A 208 -21.23 1.28 23.29
N VAL A 209 -21.89 0.95 22.17
CA VAL A 209 -22.37 -0.40 21.83
C VAL A 209 -21.66 -0.89 20.57
N TYR A 210 -21.05 -2.08 20.60
CA TYR A 210 -20.56 -2.71 19.37
C TYR A 210 -21.73 -3.24 18.56
N VAL A 211 -21.84 -2.87 17.28
CA VAL A 211 -22.93 -3.30 16.42
C VAL A 211 -22.37 -3.98 15.17
N ALA A 212 -22.82 -5.20 14.91
CA ALA A 212 -22.51 -5.92 13.69
C ALA A 212 -23.77 -6.49 13.05
N SER A 213 -23.77 -6.53 11.71
CA SER A 213 -24.78 -7.28 10.95
C SER A 213 -24.07 -8.36 10.15
N ILE A 214 -24.53 -9.60 10.30
CA ILE A 214 -23.95 -10.78 9.67
C ILE A 214 -25.03 -11.50 8.86
N ALA A 215 -24.64 -12.06 7.73
CA ALA A 215 -25.48 -12.94 6.92
C ALA A 215 -24.87 -14.33 6.95
N VAL A 216 -25.55 -15.27 7.62
CA VAL A 216 -24.96 -16.56 8.03
C VAL A 216 -24.42 -17.36 6.83
N PHE A 217 -25.12 -17.31 5.70
CA PHE A 217 -24.74 -18.03 4.48
C PHE A 217 -23.97 -17.18 3.45
N SER A 218 -23.57 -15.95 3.80
CA SER A 218 -22.79 -15.09 2.91
C SER A 218 -21.29 -15.20 3.15
N SER A 219 -20.85 -15.24 4.40
CA SER A 219 -19.45 -15.36 4.77
C SER A 219 -19.33 -15.91 6.19
N TYR A 220 -18.95 -17.18 6.31
CA TYR A 220 -18.71 -17.81 7.60
C TYR A 220 -17.54 -17.16 8.35
N SER A 221 -16.53 -16.67 7.62
CA SER A 221 -15.40 -15.94 8.21
C SER A 221 -15.86 -14.61 8.84
N GLN A 222 -16.74 -13.87 8.17
CA GLN A 222 -17.31 -12.63 8.71
C GLN A 222 -18.20 -12.90 9.94
N VAL A 223 -19.00 -13.96 9.91
CA VAL A 223 -19.81 -14.41 11.05
C VAL A 223 -18.92 -14.68 12.27
N LEU A 224 -17.86 -15.48 12.09
CA LEU A 224 -16.96 -15.82 13.18
C LEU A 224 -16.22 -14.58 13.71
N GLN A 225 -15.73 -13.74 12.79
CA GLN A 225 -15.03 -12.51 13.14
C GLN A 225 -15.93 -11.56 13.95
N SER A 226 -17.15 -11.29 13.50
CA SER A 226 -18.07 -10.39 14.21
C SER A 226 -18.49 -10.93 15.58
N LEU A 227 -18.67 -12.25 15.73
CA LEU A 227 -18.96 -12.86 17.04
C LEU A 227 -17.74 -12.79 17.98
N MET A 228 -16.53 -12.95 17.45
CA MET A 228 -15.28 -12.82 18.22
C MET A 228 -15.01 -11.36 18.63
N GLU A 229 -15.24 -10.40 17.74
CA GLU A 229 -15.14 -8.97 18.01
C GLU A 229 -16.16 -8.53 19.06
N ALA A 230 -17.43 -8.94 18.91
CA ALA A 230 -18.49 -8.70 19.89
C ALA A 230 -18.10 -9.22 21.28
N ASN A 231 -17.54 -10.42 21.36
CA ASN A 231 -17.13 -11.02 22.64
C ASN A 231 -15.86 -10.40 23.26
N ARG A 232 -15.01 -9.76 22.46
CA ARG A 232 -13.81 -9.04 22.93
C ARG A 232 -14.11 -7.60 23.33
N PHE A 233 -15.20 -7.04 22.81
CA PHE A 233 -15.63 -5.69 23.15
C PHE A 233 -16.04 -5.61 24.63
N ASN A 234 -15.45 -4.66 25.37
CA ASN A 234 -15.74 -4.49 26.79
C ASN A 234 -16.94 -3.56 26.99
N GLY A 235 -18.14 -4.07 26.71
CA GLY A 235 -19.39 -3.33 26.78
C GLY A 235 -20.55 -4.12 26.17
N PRO A 236 -21.75 -3.54 26.08
CA PRO A 236 -22.86 -4.17 25.37
C PRO A 236 -22.52 -4.33 23.88
N SER A 237 -22.88 -5.48 23.30
CA SER A 237 -22.76 -5.71 21.86
C SER A 237 -24.08 -6.24 21.27
N VAL A 238 -24.37 -5.87 20.03
CA VAL A 238 -25.56 -6.29 19.28
C VAL A 238 -25.11 -6.84 17.93
N VAL A 239 -25.37 -8.13 17.71
CA VAL A 239 -25.11 -8.83 16.46
C VAL A 239 -26.45 -9.21 15.83
N LEU A 240 -26.74 -8.65 14.67
CA LEU A 240 -27.93 -8.97 13.86
C LEU A 240 -27.57 -10.06 12.86
N ALA A 241 -28.05 -11.28 13.10
CA ALA A 241 -27.79 -12.45 12.27
C ALA A 241 -28.94 -12.72 11.30
N TYR A 242 -28.71 -12.44 10.02
CA TYR A 242 -29.67 -12.68 8.95
C TYR A 242 -29.68 -14.14 8.53
N LEU A 243 -30.83 -14.79 8.72
CA LEU A 243 -31.09 -16.20 8.44
C LEU A 243 -32.51 -16.39 7.86
N PRO A 244 -32.75 -15.97 6.61
CA PRO A 244 -34.09 -15.92 6.05
C PRO A 244 -34.64 -17.32 5.78
N HIS A 245 -35.75 -17.68 6.41
CA HIS A 245 -36.46 -18.93 6.12
C HIS A 245 -37.97 -18.75 6.33
N ARG A 246 -38.78 -19.52 5.61
CA ARG A 246 -40.26 -19.45 5.67
C ARG A 246 -40.85 -20.52 6.60
N SER A 247 -40.18 -21.66 6.69
CA SER A 247 -40.46 -22.79 7.58
C SER A 247 -39.17 -23.56 7.88
N GLU A 248 -39.17 -24.44 8.88
CA GLU A 248 -38.02 -25.31 9.21
C GLU A 248 -37.61 -26.25 8.05
N GLU A 249 -38.52 -26.51 7.11
CA GLU A 249 -38.32 -27.36 5.94
C GLU A 249 -37.82 -26.56 4.71
N SER A 250 -37.52 -25.27 4.86
CA SER A 250 -37.10 -24.41 3.75
C SER A 250 -35.84 -24.98 3.08
N PRO A 251 -35.84 -25.20 1.75
CA PRO A 251 -34.66 -25.69 1.05
C PRO A 251 -33.48 -24.73 1.21
N ALA A 252 -32.28 -25.27 1.48
CA ALA A 252 -31.06 -24.46 1.67
C ALA A 252 -30.78 -23.50 0.48
N LEU A 253 -31.19 -23.89 -0.74
CA LEU A 253 -31.07 -23.06 -1.92
C LEU A 253 -31.94 -21.79 -1.86
N GLU A 254 -33.12 -21.85 -1.24
CA GLU A 254 -34.01 -20.69 -1.06
C GLU A 254 -33.43 -19.71 -0.03
N VAL A 255 -32.94 -20.24 1.08
CA VAL A 255 -32.24 -19.47 2.12
C VAL A 255 -31.01 -18.76 1.53
N LEU A 256 -30.24 -19.45 0.69
CA LEU A 256 -29.09 -18.89 -0.02
C LEU A 256 -29.48 -17.79 -1.02
N LYS A 257 -30.59 -17.96 -1.75
CA LYS A 257 -31.10 -16.95 -2.70
C LYS A 257 -31.52 -15.67 -1.99
N GLU A 258 -32.31 -15.78 -0.90
CA GLU A 258 -32.73 -14.63 -0.09
C GLU A 258 -31.52 -13.95 0.57
N THR A 259 -30.57 -14.73 1.08
CA THR A 259 -29.31 -14.21 1.64
C THR A 259 -28.51 -13.43 0.58
N LYS A 260 -28.37 -13.99 -0.63
CA LYS A 260 -27.66 -13.35 -1.74
C LYS A 260 -28.37 -12.09 -2.23
N LEU A 261 -29.70 -12.08 -2.27
CA LEU A 261 -30.51 -10.91 -2.62
C LEU A 261 -30.33 -9.78 -1.60
N ALA A 262 -30.39 -10.12 -0.31
CA ALA A 262 -30.16 -9.16 0.78
C ALA A 262 -28.75 -8.57 0.73
N VAL A 263 -27.72 -9.42 0.52
CA VAL A 263 -26.32 -9.00 0.42
C VAL A 263 -26.03 -8.23 -0.86
N ALA A 264 -26.59 -8.62 -2.01
CA ALA A 264 -26.36 -7.90 -3.27
C ALA A 264 -26.96 -6.49 -3.23
N LYS A 265 -28.14 -6.32 -2.63
CA LYS A 265 -28.76 -5.00 -2.45
C LYS A 265 -28.15 -4.20 -1.29
N SER A 266 -27.54 -4.84 -0.28
CA SER A 266 -26.76 -4.15 0.76
C SER A 266 -25.29 -3.89 0.36
N MET A 267 -24.75 -4.60 -0.64
CA MET A 267 -23.44 -4.32 -1.24
C MET A 267 -23.43 -3.02 -2.05
N MET A 268 -24.60 -2.51 -2.45
CA MET A 268 -24.74 -1.11 -2.89
C MET A 268 -24.50 -0.09 -1.76
N ALA A 269 -24.28 -0.53 -0.51
CA ALA A 269 -23.96 0.32 0.64
C ALA A 269 -22.50 0.22 1.14
N ARG A 270 -21.59 -0.51 0.46
CA ARG A 270 -20.14 -0.46 0.75
C ARG A 270 -19.38 0.64 0.00
N SER A 271 -20.08 1.50 -0.74
CA SER A 271 -19.56 2.82 -1.12
C SER A 271 -19.93 3.82 -0.02
N LEU A 272 -18.96 4.30 0.74
CA LEU A 272 -19.15 5.40 1.68
C LEU A 272 -19.28 6.76 0.97
N SER A 273 -19.89 6.78 -0.21
CA SER A 273 -20.15 7.96 -1.03
C SER A 273 -21.37 7.80 -1.95
N LEU A 274 -22.41 7.08 -1.53
CA LEU A 274 -23.75 7.31 -2.09
C LEU A 274 -24.80 6.84 -1.09
N TRP A 275 -25.25 7.77 -0.26
CA TRP A 275 -26.51 7.64 0.45
C TRP A 275 -27.59 7.45 -0.61
N THR A 276 -28.05 6.21 -0.82
CA THR A 276 -29.22 5.94 -1.65
C THR A 276 -30.36 6.81 -1.13
N LEU A 277 -31.16 7.39 -2.03
CA LEU A 277 -32.29 8.27 -1.66
C LEU A 277 -33.17 7.63 -0.58
N THR A 278 -33.29 6.30 -0.61
CA THR A 278 -33.99 5.45 0.38
C THR A 278 -33.35 5.49 1.77
N VAL A 279 -32.03 5.29 1.90
CA VAL A 279 -31.32 5.33 3.19
C VAL A 279 -31.30 6.76 3.75
N LYS A 280 -31.15 7.77 2.88
CA LYS A 280 -31.24 9.18 3.27
C LYS A 280 -32.66 9.54 3.74
N ASN A 281 -33.69 9.03 3.07
CA ASN A 281 -35.08 9.23 3.46
C ASN A 281 -35.41 8.47 4.75
N ASP A 282 -34.98 7.22 4.91
CA ASP A 282 -35.17 6.45 6.14
C ASP A 282 -34.45 7.09 7.33
N LEU A 283 -33.21 7.56 7.13
CA LEU A 283 -32.46 8.31 8.15
C LEU A 283 -33.14 9.66 8.46
N LYS A 284 -33.62 10.39 7.45
CA LYS A 284 -34.35 11.65 7.62
C LYS A 284 -35.70 11.44 8.33
N GLN A 285 -36.39 10.35 8.06
CA GLN A 285 -37.65 9.97 8.71
C GLN A 285 -37.43 9.46 10.14
N PHE A 286 -36.29 8.81 10.40
CA PHE A 286 -35.86 8.39 11.74
C PHE A 286 -35.47 9.61 12.60
N LEU A 287 -34.62 10.49 12.06
CA LEU A 287 -34.23 11.75 12.72
C LEU A 287 -35.44 12.68 12.91
N GLY A 288 -36.36 12.73 11.94
CA GLY A 288 -37.61 13.47 12.06
C GLY A 288 -38.52 12.96 13.19
N ARG A 289 -38.62 11.64 13.36
CA ARG A 289 -39.36 11.02 14.48
C ARG A 289 -38.69 11.26 15.83
N GLN A 290 -37.36 11.16 15.91
CA GLN A 290 -36.57 11.49 17.11
C GLN A 290 -36.73 12.96 17.52
N ASN A 291 -36.73 13.89 16.55
CA ASN A 291 -37.00 15.31 16.81
C ASN A 291 -38.43 15.54 17.30
N HIS A 292 -39.41 14.84 16.74
CA HIS A 292 -40.81 14.93 17.19
C HIS A 292 -41.01 14.39 18.62
N LEU A 293 -40.37 13.26 18.95
CA LEU A 293 -40.39 12.69 20.30
C LEU A 293 -39.67 13.60 21.30
N SER A 294 -38.54 14.21 20.89
CA SER A 294 -37.81 15.20 21.71
C SER A 294 -38.63 16.48 21.93
N GLN A 295 -39.45 16.89 20.96
CA GLN A 295 -40.39 18.00 21.08
C GLN A 295 -41.60 17.66 21.98
N LEU A 296 -42.10 16.43 21.92
CA LEU A 296 -43.16 15.93 22.83
C LEU A 296 -42.66 15.83 24.27
N VAL A 297 -41.43 15.35 24.49
CA VAL A 297 -40.78 15.33 25.82
C VAL A 297 -40.54 16.75 26.36
N ARG A 298 -40.28 17.73 25.48
CA ARG A 298 -40.22 19.16 25.86
C ARG A 298 -41.59 19.74 26.24
N SER A 299 -42.69 19.17 25.77
CA SER A 299 -44.05 19.68 26.02
C SER A 299 -44.64 19.26 27.38
N ALA A 300 -44.03 18.28 28.06
CA ALA A 300 -44.41 17.86 29.43
C ALA A 300 -43.16 17.83 30.35
N PRO A 301 -42.72 19.00 30.88
CA PRO A 301 -41.49 19.11 31.63
C PRO A 301 -41.76 18.87 33.11
N GLN A 302 -41.78 17.62 33.54
CA GLN A 302 -41.70 17.30 34.96
C GLN A 302 -40.45 16.46 35.24
N ILE A 303 -39.43 17.20 35.69
CA ILE A 303 -38.24 16.79 36.46
C ILE A 303 -36.94 16.57 35.65
N ALA A 304 -35.95 17.40 36.03
CA ALA A 304 -34.49 17.28 35.90
C ALA A 304 -33.80 17.45 34.53
N ALA A 305 -34.01 18.58 33.85
CA ALA A 305 -33.21 18.97 32.68
C ALA A 305 -31.85 19.61 33.03
N GLU A 306 -31.67 20.19 34.22
CA GLU A 306 -30.41 20.85 34.61
C GLU A 306 -29.32 19.88 35.09
N LEU A 307 -29.69 18.74 35.69
CA LEU A 307 -28.71 17.74 36.17
C LEU A 307 -28.11 16.87 35.05
N VAL A 308 -28.84 16.68 33.94
CA VAL A 308 -28.47 15.75 32.87
C VAL A 308 -27.53 16.39 31.84
N ARG A 309 -27.58 17.72 31.65
CA ARG A 309 -26.86 18.39 30.57
C ARG A 309 -25.35 18.52 30.81
N ASN A 310 -24.92 18.80 32.05
CA ASN A 310 -23.48 18.95 32.36
C ASN A 310 -22.74 17.61 32.56
N LEU A 311 -23.44 16.54 33.00
CA LEU A 311 -22.84 15.20 33.07
C LEU A 311 -22.89 14.47 31.73
N GLY A 312 -23.97 14.66 30.94
CA GLY A 312 -24.20 13.91 29.71
C GLY A 312 -23.19 14.21 28.59
N ASP A 313 -22.85 15.49 28.39
CA ASP A 313 -21.96 15.92 27.31
C ASP A 313 -20.50 15.60 27.63
N THR A 314 -20.07 15.85 28.87
CA THR A 314 -18.71 15.51 29.34
C THR A 314 -18.45 14.00 29.32
N VAL A 315 -19.47 13.20 29.66
CA VAL A 315 -19.37 11.75 29.63
C VAL A 315 -19.51 11.20 28.20
N LYS A 316 -20.28 11.83 27.31
CA LYS A 316 -20.32 11.47 25.88
C LYS A 316 -18.97 11.73 25.20
N GLU A 317 -18.32 12.84 25.49
CA GLU A 317 -17.02 13.17 24.89
C GLU A 317 -15.90 12.25 25.40
N ALA A 318 -15.90 11.95 26.71
CA ALA A 318 -14.99 10.96 27.29
C ALA A 318 -15.25 9.53 26.76
N ARG A 319 -16.52 9.17 26.49
CA ARG A 319 -16.90 7.89 25.86
C ARG A 319 -16.43 7.81 24.41
N LYS A 320 -16.60 8.90 23.64
CA LYS A 320 -16.16 8.99 22.25
C LYS A 320 -14.64 8.92 22.13
N GLN A 321 -13.90 9.59 23.02
CA GLN A 321 -12.43 9.53 23.06
C GLN A 321 -11.93 8.12 23.41
N ARG A 322 -12.52 7.44 24.41
CA ARG A 322 -12.15 6.04 24.73
C ARG A 322 -12.52 5.07 23.63
N ALA A 323 -13.69 5.20 23.00
CA ALA A 323 -14.08 4.35 21.88
C ALA A 323 -13.18 4.58 20.66
N GLN A 324 -12.82 5.83 20.36
CA GLN A 324 -11.87 6.17 19.32
C GLN A 324 -10.46 5.63 19.62
N GLN A 325 -10.02 5.68 20.88
CA GLN A 325 -8.73 5.15 21.29
C GLN A 325 -8.70 3.62 21.21
N SER A 326 -9.73 2.94 21.72
CA SER A 326 -9.87 1.48 21.57
C SER A 326 -10.02 1.04 20.12
N TYR A 327 -10.68 1.84 19.27
CA TYR A 327 -10.79 1.60 17.83
C TYR A 327 -9.46 1.84 17.09
N ASN A 328 -8.70 2.86 17.48
CA ASN A 328 -7.36 3.12 16.93
C ASN A 328 -6.37 2.05 17.39
N ASP A 329 -6.46 1.57 18.63
CA ASP A 329 -5.67 0.46 19.15
C ASP A 329 -6.02 -0.84 18.41
N LEU A 330 -7.31 -1.06 18.10
CA LEU A 330 -7.78 -2.18 17.26
C LEU A 330 -7.24 -2.06 15.83
N LEU A 331 -7.35 -0.89 15.19
CA LEU A 331 -6.84 -0.65 13.84
C LEU A 331 -5.31 -0.80 13.74
N SER A 332 -4.58 -0.41 14.79
CA SER A 332 -3.12 -0.58 14.86
C SER A 332 -2.67 -2.03 15.08
N SER A 333 -3.57 -2.90 15.57
CA SER A 333 -3.27 -4.30 15.91
C SER A 333 -3.85 -5.32 14.92
N ILE A 334 -4.73 -4.90 13.99
CA ILE A 334 -5.43 -5.83 13.09
C ILE A 334 -4.55 -6.34 11.94
N ASP A 335 -3.56 -5.58 11.44
CA ASP A 335 -2.76 -5.99 10.27
C ASP A 335 -1.23 -5.78 10.41
N ALA A 336 -0.73 -5.33 11.57
CA ALA A 336 0.70 -5.15 11.79
C ALA A 336 1.33 -6.45 12.36
N PRO A 337 2.39 -7.02 11.75
CA PRO A 337 3.11 -8.14 12.34
C PRO A 337 3.63 -7.77 13.73
N SER A 338 3.39 -8.63 14.73
CA SER A 338 3.83 -8.41 16.11
C SER A 338 5.28 -8.86 16.29
N LEU A 339 6.14 -7.97 16.81
CA LEU A 339 7.54 -8.28 17.11
C LEU A 339 7.80 -8.18 18.62
N LEU A 340 8.25 -9.27 19.25
CA LEU A 340 8.76 -9.24 20.63
C LEU A 340 10.29 -9.20 20.63
N ILE A 341 10.86 -8.17 21.28
CA ILE A 341 12.31 -8.00 21.47
C ILE A 341 12.65 -8.29 22.92
N LEU A 342 13.49 -9.30 23.15
CA LEU A 342 13.97 -9.68 24.47
C LEU A 342 15.43 -9.27 24.68
N TYR A 343 15.76 -8.80 25.88
CA TYR A 343 17.14 -8.46 26.24
C TYR A 343 17.57 -9.02 27.60
N ALA A 344 18.86 -9.32 27.73
CA ALA A 344 19.56 -9.46 29.02
C ALA A 344 20.83 -8.61 29.00
N SER A 345 21.03 -7.79 30.03
CA SER A 345 22.07 -6.77 30.08
C SER A 345 22.48 -6.47 31.51
N ASP A 346 23.78 -6.56 31.81
CA ASP A 346 24.33 -6.18 33.12
C ASP A 346 24.78 -4.70 33.16
N GLY A 347 25.24 -4.16 32.01
CA GLY A 347 25.69 -2.75 31.88
C GLY A 347 24.83 -1.85 31.00
N GLY A 348 23.57 -2.22 30.74
CA GLY A 348 22.64 -1.46 29.89
C GLY A 348 22.95 -1.43 28.37
N ALA A 349 24.08 -1.98 27.91
CA ALA A 349 24.45 -1.98 26.49
C ALA A 349 23.47 -2.79 25.61
N ALA A 350 23.08 -4.00 26.03
CA ALA A 350 22.11 -4.82 25.30
C ALA A 350 20.69 -4.23 25.41
N GLU A 351 20.36 -3.57 26.52
CA GLU A 351 19.11 -2.82 26.67
C GLU A 351 19.04 -1.63 25.69
N LYS A 352 20.13 -0.87 25.54
CA LYS A 352 20.21 0.25 24.60
C LYS A 352 20.07 -0.21 23.15
N LYS A 353 20.72 -1.31 22.77
CA LYS A 353 20.56 -1.93 21.42
C LYS A 353 19.14 -2.46 21.20
N ALA A 354 18.52 -3.09 22.21
CA ALA A 354 17.12 -3.54 22.14
C ALA A 354 16.11 -2.40 21.99
N LYS A 355 16.28 -1.30 22.75
CA LYS A 355 15.46 -0.08 22.62
C LYS A 355 15.63 0.58 21.26
N ARG A 356 16.86 0.64 20.73
CA ARG A 356 17.15 1.16 19.38
C ARG A 356 16.47 0.32 18.31
N LEU A 357 16.55 -1.02 18.40
CA LEU A 357 15.87 -1.91 17.45
C LEU A 357 14.35 -1.73 17.52
N ALA A 358 13.79 -1.60 18.72
CA ALA A 358 12.36 -1.39 18.89
C ALA A 358 11.86 -0.06 18.30
N GLY A 359 12.62 1.02 18.46
CA GLY A 359 12.34 2.29 17.78
C GLY A 359 12.37 2.13 16.26
N ARG A 360 13.38 1.43 15.74
CA ARG A 360 13.51 1.12 14.31
C ARG A 360 12.37 0.25 13.78
N ALA A 361 11.85 -0.68 14.56
CA ALA A 361 10.73 -1.56 14.22
C ALA A 361 9.38 -0.82 14.23
N LYS A 362 9.17 0.08 15.20
CA LYS A 362 7.98 0.96 15.24
C LYS A 362 7.95 1.96 14.08
N ALA A 363 9.09 2.59 13.77
CA ALA A 363 9.23 3.45 12.58
C ALA A 363 8.98 2.67 11.27
N ARG A 364 9.10 1.34 11.35
CA ARG A 364 8.85 0.37 10.29
C ARG A 364 7.49 -0.31 10.44
N GLY A 365 6.49 0.30 11.09
CA GLY A 365 5.11 -0.19 11.10
C GLY A 365 4.87 -1.54 11.80
N LEU A 366 5.81 -2.05 12.61
CA LEU A 366 5.65 -3.27 13.39
C LEU A 366 5.09 -2.98 14.77
N SER A 367 4.15 -3.82 15.23
CA SER A 367 3.68 -3.78 16.62
C SER A 367 4.75 -4.37 17.54
N THR A 368 5.59 -3.51 18.12
CA THR A 368 6.81 -3.94 18.81
C THR A 368 6.71 -3.82 20.33
N THR A 369 6.96 -4.93 21.02
CA THR A 369 7.03 -5.01 22.49
C THR A 369 8.48 -5.30 22.92
N ILE A 370 8.93 -4.72 24.03
CA ILE A 370 10.26 -4.96 24.60
C ILE A 370 10.10 -5.54 26.00
N SER A 371 10.86 -6.57 26.34
CA SER A 371 10.85 -7.15 27.68
C SER A 371 12.21 -7.76 28.04
N THR A 372 12.47 -8.02 29.33
CA THR A 372 13.69 -8.73 29.76
C THR A 372 13.51 -10.23 29.57
N LEU A 373 14.62 -10.96 29.36
CA LEU A 373 14.58 -12.42 29.18
C LEU A 373 13.88 -13.15 30.35
N ASP A 374 14.13 -12.76 31.60
CA ASP A 374 13.50 -13.41 32.76
C ASP A 374 12.02 -13.03 32.97
N SER A 375 11.51 -11.98 32.31
CA SER A 375 10.11 -11.58 32.42
C SER A 375 9.16 -12.39 31.52
N VAL A 376 9.71 -13.22 30.62
CA VAL A 376 8.95 -14.02 29.67
C VAL A 376 9.23 -15.51 29.89
N PRO A 377 8.27 -16.29 30.41
CA PRO A 377 8.41 -17.73 30.56
C PRO A 377 8.66 -18.43 29.21
N LEU A 378 9.45 -19.51 29.22
CA LEU A 378 9.88 -20.24 28.02
C LEU A 378 8.69 -20.74 27.19
N GLU A 379 7.58 -21.09 27.85
CA GLU A 379 6.37 -21.63 27.24
C GLU A 379 5.46 -20.55 26.62
N THR A 380 5.75 -19.27 26.86
CA THR A 380 4.93 -18.13 26.38
C THR A 380 5.50 -17.45 25.14
N LEU A 381 6.62 -17.95 24.62
CA LEU A 381 7.22 -17.47 23.37
C LEU A 381 6.34 -17.90 22.18
N ALA A 382 5.77 -16.91 21.49
CA ALA A 382 4.89 -16.96 20.31
C ALA A 382 5.63 -17.23 18.97
N GLU A 383 5.06 -16.82 17.82
CA GLU A 383 5.52 -17.24 16.48
C GLU A 383 6.74 -16.47 15.89
N GLU A 384 7.06 -15.19 16.21
CA GLU A 384 8.26 -14.47 15.69
C GLU A 384 8.98 -13.58 16.73
N TYR A 385 10.30 -13.79 16.96
CA TYR A 385 11.08 -13.23 18.09
C TYR A 385 12.49 -12.76 17.69
N ILE A 386 12.99 -11.71 18.36
CA ILE A 386 14.40 -11.25 18.25
C ILE A 386 15.00 -11.10 19.65
N ILE A 387 16.15 -11.74 19.91
CA ILE A 387 16.79 -11.80 21.22
C ILE A 387 18.18 -11.14 21.18
N PHE A 388 18.44 -10.20 22.09
CA PHE A 388 19.77 -9.64 22.36
C PHE A 388 20.29 -10.16 23.71
N ALA A 389 21.50 -10.74 23.75
CA ALA A 389 22.06 -11.34 24.96
C ALA A 389 23.53 -10.95 25.20
N SER A 390 23.81 -10.55 26.44
CA SER A 390 25.14 -10.35 27.07
C SER A 390 25.14 -11.12 28.43
N PRO A 391 26.27 -11.48 29.06
CA PRO A 391 26.27 -12.36 30.24
C PRO A 391 25.47 -11.75 31.42
N PRO A 392 24.83 -12.56 32.29
CA PRO A 392 23.50 -12.18 32.77
C PRO A 392 23.32 -12.09 34.29
N GLN A 393 22.58 -11.06 34.73
CA GLN A 393 21.75 -11.04 35.94
C GLN A 393 20.25 -11.19 35.63
N ASN A 394 19.73 -10.57 34.56
CA ASN A 394 18.28 -10.51 34.23
C ASN A 394 17.81 -11.46 33.11
N GLY A 395 18.64 -12.48 32.79
CA GLY A 395 18.27 -13.61 31.93
C GLY A 395 18.63 -14.98 32.54
N ARG A 396 19.08 -15.01 33.81
CA ARG A 396 19.70 -16.20 34.42
C ARG A 396 18.68 -17.33 34.61
N ASN A 397 17.43 -17.00 34.90
CA ASN A 397 16.38 -17.99 35.09
C ASN A 397 15.92 -18.57 33.75
N PHE A 398 15.82 -17.72 32.74
CA PHE A 398 15.53 -18.13 31.37
C PHE A 398 16.59 -19.10 30.83
N PHE A 399 17.88 -18.80 31.00
CA PHE A 399 18.97 -19.70 30.60
C PHE A 399 18.92 -21.06 31.31
N LYS A 400 18.58 -21.09 32.61
CA LYS A 400 18.41 -22.35 33.36
C LYS A 400 17.23 -23.17 32.81
N ALA A 401 16.12 -22.52 32.48
CA ALA A 401 14.95 -23.17 31.92
C ALA A 401 15.23 -23.78 30.53
N VAL A 402 15.90 -23.02 29.65
CA VAL A 402 16.34 -23.50 28.33
C VAL A 402 17.28 -24.72 28.45
N ASN A 403 18.23 -24.67 29.38
CA ASN A 403 19.17 -25.77 29.59
C ASN A 403 18.47 -27.04 30.09
N ALA A 404 17.56 -26.89 31.07
CA ALA A 404 16.82 -28.00 31.62
C ALA A 404 15.93 -28.66 30.54
N ALA A 405 15.26 -27.87 29.69
CA ALA A 405 14.47 -28.39 28.57
C ALA A 405 15.34 -29.11 27.52
N THR A 406 16.53 -28.56 27.22
CA THR A 406 17.43 -29.16 26.22
C THR A 406 17.98 -30.51 26.69
N THR A 407 18.33 -30.63 27.97
CA THR A 407 18.83 -31.89 28.56
C THR A 407 17.76 -32.97 28.62
N ARG A 408 16.48 -32.59 28.75
CA ARG A 408 15.34 -33.52 28.69
C ARG A 408 14.98 -33.99 27.28
N GLY A 409 15.52 -33.34 26.24
CA GLY A 409 15.22 -33.65 24.84
C GLY A 409 13.86 -33.12 24.37
N ASP A 410 13.28 -32.14 25.08
CA ASP A 410 11.95 -31.62 24.80
C ASP A 410 11.96 -30.78 23.50
N ARG A 411 11.05 -31.05 22.56
CA ARG A 411 10.72 -30.09 21.48
C ARG A 411 9.65 -29.13 21.97
N VAL A 412 10.07 -28.06 22.61
CA VAL A 412 9.18 -27.09 23.26
C VAL A 412 8.52 -26.16 22.24
N PHE A 413 9.18 -25.88 21.11
CA PHE A 413 8.70 -24.93 20.11
C PHE A 413 8.19 -25.62 18.84
N ASN A 414 7.01 -25.19 18.36
CA ASN A 414 6.38 -25.72 17.14
C ASN A 414 6.37 -24.71 15.96
N ARG A 415 6.50 -23.41 16.24
CA ARG A 415 6.43 -22.31 15.25
C ARG A 415 7.32 -21.12 15.59
N LEU A 416 8.22 -21.26 16.56
CA LEU A 416 9.05 -20.15 17.02
C LEU A 416 10.08 -19.82 15.93
N LYS A 417 9.95 -18.64 15.32
CA LYS A 417 11.02 -18.08 14.51
C LYS A 417 11.88 -17.14 15.35
N PHE A 418 13.21 -17.31 15.36
CA PHE A 418 14.10 -16.54 16.24
C PHE A 418 15.40 -16.06 15.58
N SER A 419 15.99 -15.01 16.16
CA SER A 419 17.38 -14.57 15.91
C SER A 419 18.04 -14.18 17.24
N VAL A 420 19.32 -14.50 17.41
CA VAL A 420 20.10 -14.16 18.62
C VAL A 420 21.26 -13.25 18.25
N PHE A 421 21.45 -12.19 19.03
CA PHE A 421 22.58 -11.27 18.90
C PHE A 421 23.40 -11.26 20.20
N GLY A 422 24.69 -11.57 20.10
CA GLY A 422 25.66 -11.47 21.18
C GLY A 422 26.28 -10.08 21.23
N THR A 423 26.27 -9.46 22.41
CA THR A 423 26.99 -8.20 22.67
C THR A 423 28.03 -8.47 23.75
N GLY A 424 29.29 -8.64 23.36
CA GLY A 424 30.39 -8.90 24.28
C GLY A 424 31.69 -8.40 23.68
N GLY A 425 32.59 -7.87 24.52
CA GLY A 425 33.87 -7.34 24.05
C GLY A 425 34.85 -8.45 23.69
N SER A 426 35.45 -8.37 22.51
CA SER A 426 36.48 -9.33 22.05
C SER A 426 37.75 -9.26 22.91
N HIS A 427 38.05 -8.08 23.47
CA HIS A 427 39.22 -7.79 24.30
C HIS A 427 39.07 -8.05 25.81
N TYR A 428 37.93 -8.58 26.26
CA TYR A 428 37.68 -8.78 27.70
C TYR A 428 38.48 -9.95 28.32
N TRP A 429 39.23 -10.70 27.51
CA TRP A 429 39.96 -11.90 27.93
C TRP A 429 41.48 -11.69 27.84
N PRO A 430 42.23 -11.77 28.95
CA PRO A 430 43.65 -11.43 28.98
C PRO A 430 44.59 -12.49 28.37
N ARG A 431 44.07 -13.66 27.92
CA ARG A 431 44.89 -14.77 27.40
C ARG A 431 44.31 -15.38 26.11
N PRO A 432 45.15 -15.79 25.14
CA PRO A 432 44.71 -16.38 23.86
C PRO A 432 43.82 -17.63 23.98
N GLU A 433 44.04 -18.45 25.01
CA GLU A 433 43.28 -19.66 25.31
C GLU A 433 41.82 -19.41 25.74
N ASP A 434 41.48 -18.19 26.18
CA ASP A 434 40.13 -17.83 26.65
C ASP A 434 39.21 -17.31 25.54
N THR A 435 39.71 -17.23 24.29
CA THR A 435 38.95 -16.80 23.11
C THR A 435 37.65 -17.57 22.88
N HIS A 436 37.59 -18.84 23.30
CA HIS A 436 36.37 -19.65 23.18
C HIS A 436 35.22 -19.16 24.08
N TYR A 437 35.49 -18.33 25.09
CA TYR A 437 34.47 -17.72 25.97
C TYR A 437 33.80 -16.50 25.35
N TYR A 438 34.33 -15.97 24.24
CA TYR A 438 33.73 -14.85 23.52
C TYR A 438 32.28 -15.14 23.09
N ASN A 439 31.35 -14.32 23.57
CA ASN A 439 29.90 -14.44 23.35
C ASN A 439 29.33 -15.85 23.62
N LYS A 440 29.97 -16.62 24.50
CA LYS A 440 29.57 -18.01 24.82
C LYS A 440 28.11 -18.14 25.26
N PRO A 441 27.53 -17.25 26.09
CA PRO A 441 26.11 -17.32 26.43
C PRO A 441 25.18 -17.23 25.22
N SER A 442 25.49 -16.34 24.26
CA SER A 442 24.67 -16.13 23.06
C SER A 442 24.84 -17.27 22.04
N LYS A 443 26.06 -17.83 21.92
CA LYS A 443 26.34 -19.06 21.14
C LYS A 443 25.58 -20.27 21.71
N ASP A 444 25.67 -20.47 23.02
CA ASP A 444 24.98 -21.55 23.73
C ASP A 444 23.46 -21.42 23.60
N LEU A 445 22.91 -20.21 23.78
CA LEU A 445 21.47 -19.96 23.65
C LEU A 445 20.98 -20.25 22.23
N HIS A 446 21.72 -19.79 21.21
CA HIS A 446 21.36 -20.00 19.81
C HIS A 446 21.30 -21.48 19.43
N ILE A 447 22.28 -22.28 19.86
CA ILE A 447 22.30 -23.74 19.61
C ILE A 447 21.17 -24.44 20.37
N ARG A 448 20.89 -24.04 21.62
CA ARG A 448 19.87 -24.67 22.44
C ARG A 448 18.45 -24.36 21.95
N LEU A 449 18.17 -23.14 21.48
CA LEU A 449 16.87 -22.79 20.90
C LEU A 449 16.56 -23.59 19.62
N GLU A 450 17.58 -23.87 18.79
CA GLU A 450 17.43 -24.75 17.62
C GLU A 450 17.13 -26.20 18.04
N LYS A 451 17.85 -26.73 19.03
CA LYS A 451 17.58 -28.09 19.57
C LYS A 451 16.17 -28.25 20.14
N LEU A 452 15.60 -27.17 20.69
CA LEU A 452 14.25 -27.13 21.23
C LEU A 452 13.14 -26.95 20.17
N GLY A 453 13.49 -26.89 18.87
CA GLY A 453 12.52 -26.82 17.77
C GLY A 453 12.27 -25.42 17.19
N GLY A 454 13.09 -24.41 17.52
CA GLY A 454 13.00 -23.08 16.92
C GLY A 454 13.54 -23.03 15.48
N GLU A 455 12.87 -22.28 14.61
CA GLU A 455 13.29 -21.98 13.24
C GLU A 455 14.13 -20.69 13.21
N ARG A 456 15.25 -20.69 12.50
CA ARG A 456 16.15 -19.52 12.45
C ARG A 456 15.66 -18.51 11.41
N ILE A 457 15.51 -17.26 11.84
CA ILE A 457 15.21 -16.12 10.96
C ILE A 457 16.48 -15.55 10.32
N ALA A 458 17.57 -15.50 11.07
CA ALA A 458 18.87 -15.02 10.65
C ALA A 458 20.00 -15.77 11.40
N ASN A 459 21.20 -15.75 10.83
CA ASN A 459 22.38 -16.35 11.47
C ASN A 459 22.71 -15.62 12.79
N LEU A 460 23.37 -16.33 13.72
CA LEU A 460 23.85 -15.76 14.99
C LEU A 460 24.75 -14.54 14.71
N GLY A 461 24.29 -13.35 15.12
CA GLY A 461 25.10 -12.14 15.06
C GLY A 461 25.98 -12.03 16.29
N LEU A 462 27.29 -12.12 16.14
CA LEU A 462 28.25 -11.87 17.21
C LEU A 462 28.87 -10.52 16.94
N GLY A 463 28.46 -9.49 17.68
CA GLY A 463 29.01 -8.15 17.54
C GLY A 463 30.01 -7.84 18.65
N ASP A 464 31.05 -7.11 18.30
CA ASP A 464 31.71 -6.24 19.28
C ASP A 464 30.77 -5.07 19.59
N ASP A 465 30.93 -4.44 20.75
CA ASP A 465 30.03 -3.36 21.20
C ASP A 465 30.00 -2.15 20.24
N GLN A 466 30.98 -2.05 19.34
CA GLN A 466 31.10 -1.03 18.29
C GLN A 466 30.53 -1.40 16.91
N ASP A 467 30.06 -2.63 16.70
CA ASP A 467 29.51 -3.03 15.39
C ASP A 467 28.08 -2.53 15.16
N ALA A 468 27.76 -2.17 13.91
CA ALA A 468 26.43 -1.74 13.50
C ALA A 468 25.43 -2.90 13.35
N ASP A 469 24.14 -2.57 13.40
CA ASP A 469 23.05 -3.56 13.38
C ASP A 469 23.00 -4.28 12.01
N GLY A 470 23.16 -5.61 12.01
CA GLY A 470 23.32 -6.41 10.79
C GLY A 470 22.13 -6.40 9.79
N PRO A 471 22.38 -6.54 8.48
CA PRO A 471 21.42 -6.28 7.39
C PRO A 471 20.31 -7.33 7.16
N LEU A 472 20.35 -8.51 7.80
CA LEU A 472 19.48 -9.66 7.45
C LEU A 472 18.14 -9.73 8.20
N LEU A 473 17.97 -8.97 9.28
CA LEU A 473 16.83 -9.07 10.20
C LEU A 473 15.51 -8.50 9.66
N TRP A 474 15.60 -7.41 8.90
CA TRP A 474 14.43 -6.65 8.43
C TRP A 474 13.70 -7.29 7.26
N LYS A 475 14.38 -8.18 6.53
CA LYS A 475 13.78 -8.88 5.38
C LYS A 475 12.74 -9.93 5.81
N ALA A 476 12.82 -10.39 7.06
CA ALA A 476 12.00 -11.47 7.57
C ALA A 476 10.73 -11.04 8.33
N LEU A 477 10.65 -9.78 8.79
CA LEU A 477 9.55 -9.28 9.65
C LEU A 477 8.34 -8.73 8.87
N GLY A 478 8.24 -8.96 7.56
CA GLY A 478 7.11 -8.52 6.74
C GLY A 478 7.23 -7.11 6.15
N ALA A 479 6.55 -6.90 5.02
CA ALA A 479 6.71 -5.73 4.16
C ALA A 479 5.76 -4.59 4.52
N ILE A 480 6.33 -3.50 5.03
CA ILE A 480 5.65 -2.20 5.18
C ILE A 480 5.22 -1.71 3.80
N THR A 481 3.97 -1.27 3.67
CA THR A 481 3.51 -0.67 2.40
C THR A 481 4.20 0.67 2.16
N ASN A 482 4.37 1.05 0.89
CA ASN A 482 4.93 2.34 0.52
C ASN A 482 4.12 3.53 1.09
N GLU A 483 2.81 3.38 1.31
CA GLU A 483 1.98 4.45 1.88
C GLU A 483 2.35 4.72 3.35
N HIS A 484 2.58 3.67 4.15
CA HIS A 484 3.02 3.81 5.53
C HIS A 484 4.41 4.45 5.62
N ILE A 485 5.34 4.06 4.73
CA ILE A 485 6.68 4.67 4.67
C ILE A 485 6.58 6.18 4.40
N LYS A 486 5.72 6.61 3.47
CA LYS A 486 5.52 8.03 3.18
C LYS A 486 4.94 8.79 4.36
N ALA A 487 3.85 8.31 4.95
CA ALA A 487 3.20 8.97 6.08
C ALA A 487 4.13 9.08 7.30
N ALA A 488 4.88 8.02 7.61
CA ALA A 488 5.81 8.00 8.74
C ALA A 488 7.12 8.78 8.50
N SER A 489 7.40 9.21 7.27
CA SER A 489 8.70 9.79 6.91
C SER A 489 8.90 11.24 7.36
N GLY A 490 7.85 11.94 7.82
CA GLY A 490 7.93 13.38 8.06
C GLY A 490 8.26 14.15 6.77
N TYR A 491 7.42 13.98 5.74
CA TYR A 491 7.57 14.59 4.41
C TYR A 491 8.91 14.25 3.73
N LEU A 492 9.18 12.94 3.68
CA LEU A 492 10.29 12.31 2.96
C LEU A 492 11.66 12.37 3.66
N ARG A 493 11.75 12.83 4.92
CA ARG A 493 13.00 12.80 5.69
C ARG A 493 13.44 11.38 6.04
N GLY A 494 12.53 10.59 6.60
CA GLY A 494 12.79 9.23 7.06
C GLY A 494 13.97 9.17 8.02
N THR A 495 14.86 8.19 7.81
CA THR A 495 16.15 8.11 8.51
C THR A 495 17.34 8.27 7.55
N ILE A 496 17.14 9.04 6.47
CA ILE A 496 18.12 9.16 5.39
C ILE A 496 19.42 9.76 5.90
N THR A 497 19.36 10.84 6.69
CA THR A 497 20.55 11.51 7.23
C THR A 497 21.38 10.55 8.08
N GLU A 498 20.74 9.82 8.99
CA GLU A 498 21.42 8.83 9.82
C GLU A 498 22.00 7.69 8.98
N GLY A 499 21.29 7.26 7.93
CA GLY A 499 21.76 6.21 7.02
C GLY A 499 22.96 6.62 6.16
N LEU A 500 23.09 7.91 5.85
CA LEU A 500 24.25 8.48 5.15
C LEU A 500 25.49 8.57 6.05
N GLU A 501 25.31 8.74 7.36
CA GLU A 501 26.38 8.79 8.37
C GLU A 501 26.84 7.40 8.82
N ASP A 502 26.02 6.37 8.63
CA ASP A 502 26.34 4.98 9.00
C ASP A 502 27.24 4.31 7.96
N PHE A 503 28.56 4.25 8.18
CA PHE A 503 29.52 3.63 7.24
C PHE A 503 29.74 2.13 7.43
N SER A 504 28.92 1.46 8.24
CA SER A 504 29.07 0.02 8.49
C SER A 504 28.74 -0.88 7.30
N THR A 505 27.90 -0.37 6.39
CA THR A 505 27.50 -1.01 5.13
C THR A 505 27.36 0.07 4.07
N ASP A 506 27.44 -0.30 2.79
CA ASP A 506 27.23 0.65 1.68
C ASP A 506 25.75 0.87 1.32
N VAL A 507 24.82 0.31 2.11
CA VAL A 507 23.37 0.44 1.89
C VAL A 507 22.72 1.52 2.75
N LEU A 508 21.52 1.94 2.32
CA LEU A 508 20.54 2.63 3.14
C LEU A 508 19.50 1.65 3.68
N ALA A 509 18.81 2.05 4.75
CA ALA A 509 17.69 1.27 5.27
C ALA A 509 16.62 1.03 4.20
N PRO A 510 15.94 -0.14 4.17
CA PRO A 510 14.93 -0.45 3.15
C PRO A 510 13.83 0.60 2.99
N SER A 511 13.38 1.22 4.09
CA SER A 511 12.42 2.34 4.07
C SER A 511 13.00 3.56 3.35
N ASP A 512 14.24 3.91 3.67
CA ASP A 512 14.95 5.04 3.06
C ASP A 512 15.23 4.80 1.58
N THR A 513 15.46 3.55 1.15
CA THR A 513 15.54 3.24 -0.29
C THR A 513 14.25 3.56 -1.06
N GLN A 514 13.10 3.61 -0.39
CA GLN A 514 11.85 4.08 -1.02
C GLN A 514 11.76 5.61 -1.00
N LEU A 515 12.24 6.27 0.05
CA LEU A 515 12.19 7.73 0.22
C LEU A 515 13.23 8.47 -0.64
N THR A 516 14.44 7.93 -0.78
CA THR A 516 15.48 8.49 -1.64
C THR A 516 15.08 8.53 -3.11
N LYS A 517 14.10 7.70 -3.53
CA LYS A 517 13.47 7.83 -4.86
C LYS A 517 12.80 9.17 -5.05
N PHE A 518 12.21 9.79 -4.03
CA PHE A 518 11.65 11.14 -4.18
C PHE A 518 12.73 12.21 -4.32
N HIS A 519 13.95 11.91 -3.89
CA HIS A 519 15.15 12.76 -4.04
C HIS A 519 15.94 12.43 -5.32
N GLY A 520 15.36 11.63 -6.23
CA GLY A 520 15.97 11.30 -7.53
C GLY A 520 16.95 10.12 -7.50
N ILE A 521 17.04 9.40 -6.38
CA ILE A 521 18.08 8.40 -6.15
C ILE A 521 17.48 6.98 -6.11
N TYR A 522 18.18 6.01 -6.68
CA TYR A 522 17.88 4.58 -6.53
C TYR A 522 19.10 3.87 -5.99
N GLN A 523 18.95 3.15 -4.87
CA GLN A 523 19.94 2.14 -4.51
C GLN A 523 19.88 0.98 -5.52
N GLN A 524 21.04 0.56 -5.95
CA GLN A 524 21.31 -0.50 -6.92
C GLN A 524 22.49 -1.33 -6.42
N ASP A 525 22.81 -2.38 -7.15
CA ASP A 525 24.02 -3.15 -6.99
C ASP A 525 24.46 -3.68 -8.35
N ASP A 526 25.74 -3.98 -8.48
CA ASP A 526 26.27 -4.60 -9.69
C ASP A 526 25.88 -6.09 -9.73
N ARG A 527 24.99 -6.43 -10.67
CA ARG A 527 24.46 -7.77 -10.82
C ARG A 527 25.37 -8.71 -11.58
N ASP A 528 26.41 -8.21 -12.26
CA ASP A 528 27.36 -9.07 -12.97
C ASP A 528 28.28 -9.78 -11.96
N ILE A 529 28.76 -9.07 -10.94
CA ILE A 529 29.66 -9.61 -9.90
C ILE A 529 28.94 -10.08 -8.62
N ARG A 530 27.61 -9.96 -8.57
CA ARG A 530 26.80 -10.34 -7.38
C ARG A 530 27.04 -11.79 -6.94
N ASN A 531 27.11 -12.72 -7.89
CA ASN A 531 27.31 -14.14 -7.58
C ASN A 531 28.73 -14.40 -7.04
N GLU A 532 29.73 -13.69 -7.56
CA GLU A 532 31.12 -13.77 -7.08
C GLU A 532 31.24 -13.23 -5.66
N HIS A 533 30.64 -12.07 -5.38
CA HIS A 533 30.55 -11.48 -4.04
C HIS A 533 29.84 -12.43 -3.05
N GLN A 534 28.72 -13.02 -3.48
CA GLN A 534 27.99 -13.98 -2.67
C GLN A 534 28.84 -15.22 -2.35
N ALA A 535 29.62 -15.73 -3.31
CA ALA A 535 30.53 -16.86 -3.11
C ALA A 535 31.68 -16.51 -2.15
N GLN A 536 32.14 -15.26 -2.15
CA GLN A 536 33.15 -14.74 -1.23
C GLN A 536 32.59 -14.38 0.16
N GLY A 537 31.27 -14.44 0.36
CA GLY A 537 30.62 -14.09 1.61
C GLY A 537 30.62 -12.59 1.91
N VAL A 538 30.89 -11.74 0.91
CA VAL A 538 30.83 -10.28 1.03
C VAL A 538 29.48 -9.75 0.55
N GLU A 539 29.14 -8.53 0.95
CA GLU A 539 27.91 -7.89 0.49
C GLU A 539 27.93 -7.62 -1.03
N PRO A 540 26.76 -7.55 -1.70
CA PRO A 540 26.70 -7.08 -3.08
C PRO A 540 27.42 -5.74 -3.23
N ALA A 541 28.02 -5.51 -4.40
CA ALA A 541 28.64 -4.22 -4.73
C ALA A 541 27.56 -3.14 -4.89
N TYR A 542 27.11 -2.59 -3.77
CA TYR A 542 26.05 -1.59 -3.72
C TYR A 542 26.54 -0.26 -4.28
N SER A 543 25.64 0.38 -5.02
CA SER A 543 25.83 1.72 -5.53
C SER A 543 24.48 2.40 -5.70
N PHE A 544 24.50 3.63 -6.17
CA PHE A 544 23.30 4.42 -6.35
C PHE A 544 23.28 5.01 -7.76
N MET A 545 22.08 5.02 -8.35
CA MET A 545 21.79 5.84 -9.52
C MET A 545 21.15 7.14 -9.10
N ILE A 546 21.66 8.24 -9.66
CA ILE A 546 21.12 9.59 -9.51
C ILE A 546 20.48 9.98 -10.84
N ARG A 547 19.27 10.53 -10.79
CA ARG A 547 18.58 11.10 -11.94
C ARG A 547 18.31 12.59 -11.73
N VAL A 548 18.65 13.37 -12.74
CA VAL A 548 18.50 14.84 -12.73
C VAL A 548 17.16 15.23 -13.34
N ARG A 549 16.43 16.14 -12.69
CA ARG A 549 15.22 16.76 -13.23
C ARG A 549 15.63 17.91 -14.16
N MET A 550 15.11 17.88 -15.39
CA MET A 550 15.48 18.83 -16.44
C MET A 550 14.32 18.95 -17.46
N PRO A 551 13.33 19.82 -17.20
CA PRO A 551 12.16 19.93 -18.07
C PRO A 551 12.59 20.22 -19.51
N GLY A 552 12.00 19.52 -20.47
CA GLY A 552 12.32 19.65 -21.89
C GLY A 552 13.72 19.21 -22.32
N GLY A 553 14.55 18.68 -21.42
CA GLY A 553 15.87 18.16 -21.77
C GLY A 553 16.94 19.20 -22.09
N VAL A 554 16.70 20.47 -21.79
CA VAL A 554 17.62 21.55 -22.16
C VAL A 554 18.67 21.76 -21.07
N CYS A 555 19.94 21.72 -21.47
CA CYS A 555 21.11 21.88 -20.62
C CYS A 555 22.05 22.90 -21.25
N ASN A 556 22.52 23.88 -20.47
CA ASN A 556 23.55 24.79 -20.96
C ASN A 556 24.95 24.12 -20.93
N PRO A 557 25.98 24.70 -21.57
CA PRO A 557 27.30 24.08 -21.64
C PRO A 557 28.00 23.94 -20.27
N GLN A 558 27.79 24.88 -19.35
CA GLN A 558 28.36 24.81 -17.99
C GLN A 558 27.75 23.68 -17.17
N GLN A 559 26.44 23.49 -17.29
CA GLN A 559 25.72 22.35 -16.72
C GLN A 559 26.24 21.03 -17.31
N TRP A 560 26.47 20.98 -18.63
CA TRP A 560 27.04 19.79 -19.28
C TRP A 560 28.43 19.43 -18.73
N LEU A 561 29.33 20.41 -18.64
CA LEU A 561 30.67 20.22 -18.08
C LEU A 561 30.62 19.73 -16.63
N GLN A 562 29.67 20.23 -15.83
CA GLN A 562 29.46 19.75 -14.47
C GLN A 562 28.94 18.30 -14.45
N MET A 563 28.01 17.94 -15.33
CA MET A 563 27.51 16.57 -15.44
C MET A 563 28.63 15.60 -15.89
N ASP A 564 29.46 16.01 -16.85
CA ASP A 564 30.65 15.27 -17.30
C ASP A 564 31.61 14.98 -16.14
N ARG A 565 31.89 16.00 -15.32
CA ARG A 565 32.75 15.91 -14.14
C ARG A 565 32.16 15.02 -13.05
N ILE A 566 30.86 15.15 -12.75
CA ILE A 566 30.17 14.31 -11.75
C ILE A 566 30.24 12.83 -12.14
N ALA A 567 30.11 12.51 -13.43
CA ALA A 567 30.23 11.14 -13.90
C ALA A 567 31.62 10.56 -13.57
N ASP A 568 32.69 11.34 -13.70
CA ASP A 568 34.07 10.92 -13.44
C ASP A 568 34.40 10.89 -11.94
N GLU A 569 34.00 11.91 -11.17
CA GLU A 569 34.38 12.07 -9.76
C GLU A 569 33.50 11.26 -8.80
N HIS A 570 32.24 11.01 -9.17
CA HIS A 570 31.28 10.34 -8.30
C HIS A 570 30.70 9.05 -8.89
N GLY A 571 30.71 8.87 -10.21
CA GLY A 571 30.10 7.71 -10.88
C GLY A 571 31.11 6.77 -11.54
N LEU A 572 30.69 6.11 -12.62
CA LEU A 572 31.50 5.15 -13.39
C LEU A 572 32.20 5.77 -14.62
N GLY A 573 32.43 7.09 -14.62
CA GLY A 573 32.98 7.79 -15.79
C GLY A 573 32.04 7.85 -17.00
N THR A 574 30.77 7.46 -16.84
CA THR A 574 29.75 7.48 -17.89
C THR A 574 28.44 8.02 -17.36
N PHE A 575 27.62 8.55 -18.26
CA PHE A 575 26.25 8.92 -17.94
C PHE A 575 25.31 8.56 -19.08
N LYS A 576 24.02 8.52 -18.77
CA LYS A 576 22.99 8.09 -19.73
C LYS A 576 21.94 9.17 -19.97
N ILE A 577 21.71 9.47 -21.23
CA ILE A 577 20.56 10.21 -21.73
C ILE A 577 19.35 9.28 -21.72
N THR A 578 18.29 9.72 -21.06
CA THR A 578 17.10 8.91 -20.87
C THR A 578 16.00 9.29 -21.84
N MET A 579 15.10 8.34 -22.05
CA MET A 579 13.82 8.50 -22.75
C MET A 579 12.85 9.53 -22.17
N ARG A 580 13.24 10.20 -21.09
CA ARG A 580 12.50 11.30 -20.51
C ARG A 580 13.34 12.57 -20.43
N GLN A 581 14.31 12.72 -21.32
CA GLN A 581 15.13 13.91 -21.49
C GLN A 581 15.87 14.31 -20.19
N MET A 582 16.57 13.35 -19.59
CA MET A 582 17.30 13.52 -18.32
C MET A 582 18.64 12.80 -18.37
N PHE A 583 19.55 13.21 -17.49
CA PHE A 583 20.76 12.46 -17.16
C PHE A 583 20.49 11.38 -16.10
N GLN A 584 21.22 10.27 -16.21
CA GLN A 584 21.40 9.27 -15.16
C GLN A 584 22.88 8.96 -14.94
N PHE A 585 23.32 9.12 -13.70
CA PHE A 585 24.63 8.66 -13.23
C PHE A 585 24.45 7.33 -12.54
N HIS A 586 25.31 6.36 -12.84
CA HIS A 586 25.29 5.03 -12.22
C HIS A 586 26.59 4.82 -11.43
N GLY A 587 26.56 3.89 -10.48
CA GLY A 587 27.72 3.49 -9.69
C GLY A 587 28.16 4.52 -8.65
N VAL A 588 27.31 5.47 -8.27
CA VAL A 588 27.64 6.44 -7.22
C VAL A 588 27.62 5.74 -5.88
N ILE A 589 28.76 5.66 -5.18
CA ILE A 589 28.82 5.03 -3.85
C ILE A 589 28.19 5.91 -2.78
N LYS A 590 27.79 5.33 -1.65
CA LYS A 590 27.03 6.04 -0.59
C LYS A 590 27.70 7.34 -0.15
N ARG A 591 29.02 7.33 0.04
CA ARG A 591 29.83 8.49 0.47
C ARG A 591 29.82 9.64 -0.54
N HIS A 592 29.64 9.34 -1.83
CA HIS A 592 29.65 10.32 -2.92
C HIS A 592 28.24 10.83 -3.26
N LEU A 593 27.16 10.26 -2.68
CA LEU A 593 25.79 10.70 -2.94
C LEU A 593 25.54 12.18 -2.65
N LYS A 594 25.88 12.61 -1.43
CA LYS A 594 25.63 13.98 -0.99
C LYS A 594 26.50 14.99 -1.76
N PRO A 595 27.82 14.78 -1.91
CA PRO A 595 28.65 15.62 -2.79
C PRO A 595 28.11 15.72 -4.22
N ALA A 596 27.74 14.60 -4.84
CA ALA A 596 27.19 14.61 -6.20
C ALA A 596 25.92 15.46 -6.33
N ILE A 597 25.01 15.39 -5.35
CA ILE A 597 23.78 16.19 -5.35
C ILE A 597 24.08 17.68 -5.14
N GLN A 598 25.03 18.01 -4.27
CA GLN A 598 25.50 19.39 -4.08
C GLN A 598 26.09 19.95 -5.37
N ASP A 599 26.88 19.14 -6.09
CA ASP A 599 27.49 19.49 -7.36
C ASP A 599 26.47 19.70 -8.49
N ILE A 600 25.42 18.87 -8.54
CA ILE A 600 24.28 19.09 -9.43
C ILE A 600 23.60 20.43 -9.09
N ASN A 601 23.43 20.73 -7.80
CA ASN A 601 22.78 21.95 -7.35
C ASN A 601 23.57 23.23 -7.63
N ARG A 602 24.91 23.17 -7.62
CA ARG A 602 25.80 24.32 -7.92
C ARG A 602 25.55 24.91 -9.31
N VAL A 603 25.06 24.11 -10.26
CA VAL A 603 24.71 24.56 -11.62
C VAL A 603 23.19 24.73 -11.84
N LEU A 604 22.45 24.95 -10.75
CA LEU A 604 21.01 25.20 -10.73
C LEU A 604 20.16 24.06 -11.31
N LEU A 605 20.68 22.83 -11.24
CA LEU A 605 19.91 21.61 -11.50
C LEU A 605 19.54 20.94 -10.17
N ASP A 606 18.54 20.06 -10.19
CA ASP A 606 18.15 19.30 -9.00
C ASP A 606 17.73 17.88 -9.37
N THR A 607 17.60 17.05 -8.35
CA THR A 607 17.17 15.65 -8.47
C THR A 607 15.81 15.41 -7.81
N LEU A 608 15.22 16.47 -7.22
CA LEU A 608 13.94 16.41 -6.54
C LEU A 608 12.86 15.98 -7.53
N ALA A 609 12.02 15.02 -7.13
CA ALA A 609 10.93 14.49 -7.93
C ALA A 609 11.32 13.87 -9.30
N ALA A 610 12.61 13.67 -9.59
CA ALA A 610 13.04 12.93 -10.79
C ALA A 610 12.57 11.45 -10.76
N CYS A 611 12.37 10.94 -9.55
CA CYS A 611 11.96 9.57 -9.23
C CYS A 611 10.78 9.59 -8.22
N GLY A 612 10.41 8.46 -7.58
CA GLY A 612 9.33 8.47 -6.57
C GLY A 612 7.88 8.44 -7.10
N ASP A 613 6.91 8.61 -6.19
CA ASP A 613 5.46 8.67 -6.45
C ASP A 613 4.96 10.12 -6.50
N VAL A 614 5.42 10.81 -7.54
CA VAL A 614 5.32 12.26 -7.75
C VAL A 614 5.34 12.52 -9.27
N ASN A 615 5.04 13.75 -9.70
CA ASN A 615 5.26 14.16 -11.08
C ASN A 615 6.73 13.95 -11.47
N ARG A 616 6.96 13.28 -12.60
CA ARG A 616 8.29 13.07 -13.18
C ARG A 616 8.64 14.25 -14.08
N ASN A 617 9.86 14.24 -14.62
CA ASN A 617 10.31 15.21 -15.60
C ASN A 617 9.27 15.42 -16.71
N VAL A 618 8.91 16.68 -16.96
CA VAL A 618 8.02 17.08 -18.05
C VAL A 618 8.85 17.15 -19.31
N ILE A 619 8.45 16.40 -20.34
CA ILE A 619 9.19 16.30 -21.61
C ILE A 619 8.48 17.10 -22.70
N CYS A 620 9.23 17.60 -23.67
CA CYS A 620 8.68 18.25 -24.84
C CYS A 620 9.46 17.92 -26.12
N SER A 621 8.79 18.01 -27.27
CA SER A 621 9.40 17.77 -28.58
C SER A 621 10.61 18.67 -28.83
N SER A 622 11.64 18.12 -29.46
CA SER A 622 12.82 18.88 -29.89
C SER A 622 12.62 19.34 -31.32
N ILE A 623 12.36 20.64 -31.53
CA ILE A 623 11.92 21.19 -32.83
C ILE A 623 12.96 22.20 -33.34
N PRO A 624 14.02 21.75 -34.03
CA PRO A 624 15.15 22.63 -34.35
C PRO A 624 14.79 23.71 -35.39
N THR A 625 13.87 23.42 -36.32
CA THR A 625 13.51 24.33 -37.41
C THR A 625 12.52 25.42 -37.00
N MET A 626 11.72 25.20 -35.95
CA MET A 626 10.70 26.14 -35.47
C MET A 626 11.10 26.77 -34.13
N SER A 627 12.21 27.51 -34.11
CA SER A 627 12.83 28.05 -32.89
C SER A 627 11.86 28.83 -31.99
N LYS A 628 10.96 29.65 -32.57
CA LYS A 628 9.97 30.43 -31.81
C LYS A 628 8.96 29.52 -31.10
N LEU A 629 8.38 28.56 -31.82
CA LEU A 629 7.42 27.62 -31.27
C LEU A 629 8.06 26.72 -30.21
N HIS A 630 9.27 26.22 -30.48
CA HIS A 630 10.04 25.44 -29.51
C HIS A 630 10.24 26.20 -28.20
N ALA A 631 10.61 27.49 -28.25
CA ALA A 631 10.77 28.30 -27.05
C ALA A 631 9.47 28.39 -26.23
N GLN A 632 8.33 28.61 -26.88
CA GLN A 632 7.02 28.65 -26.20
C GLN A 632 6.66 27.30 -25.56
N VAL A 633 6.88 26.19 -26.28
CA VAL A 633 6.61 24.83 -25.79
C VAL A 633 7.54 24.45 -24.64
N TYR A 634 8.82 24.84 -24.71
CA TYR A 634 9.80 24.63 -23.66
C TYR A 634 9.47 25.41 -22.39
N GLU A 635 9.11 26.70 -22.51
CA GLU A 635 8.68 27.50 -21.36
C GLU A 635 7.41 26.95 -20.71
N PHE A 636 6.46 26.48 -21.52
CA PHE A 636 5.26 25.80 -21.02
C PHE A 636 5.61 24.52 -20.23
N ALA A 637 6.53 23.69 -20.74
CA ALA A 637 6.98 22.48 -20.04
C ALA A 637 7.70 22.81 -18.71
N LYS A 638 8.50 23.88 -18.68
CA LYS A 638 9.12 24.42 -17.47
C LYS A 638 8.07 24.90 -16.47
N GLU A 639 7.08 25.65 -16.93
CA GLU A 639 6.02 26.18 -16.08
C GLU A 639 5.26 25.04 -15.39
N ILE A 640 4.84 24.00 -16.13
CA ILE A 640 4.20 22.81 -15.54
C ILE A 640 5.15 22.13 -14.55
N SER A 641 6.42 21.94 -14.92
CA SER A 641 7.37 21.27 -14.03
C SER A 641 7.59 22.02 -12.73
N SER A 642 7.64 23.36 -12.77
CA SER A 642 7.81 24.22 -11.60
C SER A 642 6.53 24.29 -10.77
N HIS A 643 5.36 24.31 -11.42
CA HIS A 643 4.06 24.35 -10.76
C HIS A 643 3.76 23.06 -9.96
N LEU A 644 4.23 21.91 -10.45
CA LEU A 644 3.96 20.60 -9.86
C LEU A 644 5.12 20.05 -9.01
N ILE A 645 6.16 20.84 -8.71
CA ILE A 645 7.23 20.38 -7.82
C ILE A 645 6.72 20.27 -6.38
N PRO A 646 7.13 19.25 -5.58
CA PRO A 646 6.82 19.21 -4.16
C PRO A 646 7.42 20.41 -3.40
N CYS A 647 6.72 20.88 -2.37
CA CYS A 647 7.15 22.01 -1.55
C CYS A 647 7.93 21.59 -0.28
N THR A 648 8.28 20.32 -0.13
CA THR A 648 9.04 19.79 1.02
C THR A 648 10.41 20.45 1.18
N THR A 649 10.78 20.75 2.44
CA THR A 649 12.14 21.21 2.77
C THR A 649 13.14 20.08 2.93
N SER A 650 12.69 18.81 2.98
CA SER A 650 13.54 17.62 3.24
C SER A 650 14.74 17.53 2.29
N TYR A 651 14.55 17.88 1.03
CA TYR A 651 15.62 17.86 0.02
C TYR A 651 16.77 18.79 0.39
N HIS A 652 16.44 20.02 0.79
CA HIS A 652 17.42 21.04 1.12
C HIS A 652 18.12 20.75 2.46
N GLU A 653 17.38 20.19 3.41
CA GLU A 653 17.91 19.80 4.73
C GLU A 653 18.93 18.66 4.62
N ILE A 654 18.58 17.59 3.88
CA ILE A 654 19.42 16.38 3.78
C ILE A 654 20.66 16.65 2.92
N TRP A 655 20.46 17.25 1.74
CA TRP A 655 21.48 17.28 0.69
C TRP A 655 22.26 18.59 0.63
N LEU A 656 21.66 19.72 1.01
CA LEU A 656 22.23 21.06 0.82
C LEU A 656 22.62 21.76 2.13
N ASP A 657 22.60 21.03 3.25
CA ASP A 657 22.99 21.52 4.58
C ASP A 657 22.26 22.78 5.04
N LYS A 658 21.08 23.07 4.48
CA LYS A 658 20.26 24.20 4.90
C LYS A 658 19.62 23.87 6.25
N LYS A 659 20.00 24.61 7.29
CA LYS A 659 19.41 24.51 8.62
C LYS A 659 18.05 25.22 8.64
N LEU A 660 17.09 24.64 9.36
CA LEU A 660 15.83 25.32 9.71
C LEU A 660 16.16 26.62 10.44
N VAL A 661 15.61 27.74 9.96
CA VAL A 661 15.63 29.00 10.70
C VAL A 661 14.73 28.80 11.93
N ALA A 662 15.28 29.10 13.11
CA ALA A 662 14.76 28.74 14.43
C ALA A 662 13.23 28.80 14.61
N GLY A 663 12.68 27.75 15.23
CA GLY A 663 11.29 27.66 15.70
C GLY A 663 10.70 26.30 15.33
N GLU A 664 10.05 25.62 16.28
CA GLU A 664 9.25 24.39 16.07
C GLU A 664 7.99 24.62 15.18
N ALA A 665 8.03 25.61 14.28
CA ALA A 665 6.86 26.28 13.71
C ALA A 665 6.62 26.01 12.20
N LEU A 666 7.43 25.22 11.52
CA LEU A 666 7.12 24.77 10.16
C LEU A 666 7.03 23.23 10.14
N LYS A 667 5.86 22.72 10.52
CA LYS A 667 5.44 21.40 10.02
C LYS A 667 5.30 21.57 8.52
N ASP A 668 6.17 20.92 7.74
CA ASP A 668 6.03 20.89 6.28
C ASP A 668 4.58 20.59 5.90
N PHE A 669 4.10 21.26 4.87
CA PHE A 669 2.76 21.08 4.35
C PHE A 669 2.81 21.01 2.83
N GLU A 670 2.53 19.81 2.31
CA GLU A 670 2.46 19.57 0.87
C GLU A 670 1.07 19.92 0.33
N LEU A 671 0.92 21.14 -0.21
CA LEU A 671 -0.36 21.67 -0.70
C LEU A 671 -1.02 20.76 -1.75
N LEU A 672 -0.24 20.30 -2.73
CA LEU A 672 -0.73 19.46 -3.82
C LEU A 672 -0.66 17.98 -3.49
N TYR A 673 0.43 17.54 -2.85
CA TYR A 673 0.74 16.12 -2.68
C TYR A 673 0.15 15.51 -1.40
N GLY A 674 -0.04 16.31 -0.34
CA GLY A 674 -0.40 15.82 0.98
C GLY A 674 0.66 14.89 1.59
N GLU A 675 0.37 14.33 2.76
CA GLU A 675 1.30 13.43 3.47
C GLU A 675 1.61 12.14 2.71
N PHE A 676 0.68 11.69 1.86
CA PHE A 676 0.82 10.44 1.12
C PHE A 676 1.37 10.62 -0.29
N TYR A 677 1.62 11.85 -0.77
CA TYR A 677 1.99 12.11 -2.17
C TYR A 677 1.04 11.43 -3.16
N LEU A 678 1.46 11.19 -4.40
CA LEU A 678 0.63 10.44 -5.35
C LEU A 678 0.64 8.93 -5.02
N PRO A 679 -0.37 8.17 -5.48
CA PRO A 679 -0.35 6.71 -5.40
C PRO A 679 0.84 6.11 -6.17
N ARG A 680 1.29 6.80 -7.23
CA ARG A 680 2.39 6.36 -8.11
C ARG A 680 2.94 7.51 -8.94
N LYS A 681 4.07 7.27 -9.61
CA LYS A 681 4.67 8.17 -10.62
C LYS A 681 3.61 8.71 -11.61
N PHE A 682 3.71 9.99 -11.90
CA PHE A 682 2.88 10.71 -12.85
C PHE A 682 3.76 11.33 -13.94
N LYS A 683 3.37 11.25 -15.20
CA LYS A 683 4.20 11.61 -16.35
C LYS A 683 3.45 12.54 -17.29
N ILE A 684 4.09 13.64 -17.65
CA ILE A 684 3.55 14.64 -18.56
C ILE A 684 4.48 14.76 -19.77
N ALA A 685 3.91 14.96 -20.95
CA ALA A 685 4.64 15.14 -22.19
C ALA A 685 3.93 16.13 -23.11
N VAL A 686 4.69 16.95 -23.83
CA VAL A 686 4.19 17.99 -24.74
C VAL A 686 4.72 17.72 -26.16
N ALA A 687 3.87 17.22 -27.05
CA ALA A 687 4.23 16.95 -28.44
C ALA A 687 3.94 18.17 -29.32
N ALA A 688 4.83 18.42 -30.27
CA ALA A 688 4.64 19.43 -31.30
C ALA A 688 4.49 18.79 -32.69
N PRO A 689 3.25 18.73 -33.21
CA PRO A 689 3.00 18.28 -34.57
C PRO A 689 3.87 19.01 -35.62
N PRO A 690 4.30 18.31 -36.68
CA PRO A 690 3.87 16.96 -37.04
C PRO A 690 4.72 15.83 -36.41
N ASN A 691 5.63 16.14 -35.49
CA ASN A 691 6.47 15.15 -34.82
C ASN A 691 5.84 14.65 -33.51
N ASN A 692 5.95 13.34 -33.25
CA ASN A 692 5.61 12.72 -31.96
C ASN A 692 6.79 11.98 -31.30
N ASP A 693 8.02 12.47 -31.51
CA ASP A 693 9.28 12.03 -30.89
C ASP A 693 9.23 11.71 -29.38
N ILE A 694 8.28 12.30 -28.65
CA ILE A 694 8.08 12.14 -27.21
C ILE A 694 7.08 11.04 -26.80
N ASP A 695 6.48 10.34 -27.77
CA ASP A 695 5.42 9.34 -27.58
C ASP A 695 4.30 9.85 -26.67
N VAL A 696 3.62 10.93 -27.09
CA VAL A 696 2.65 11.68 -26.27
C VAL A 696 1.60 10.80 -25.59
N PHE A 697 1.09 9.78 -26.30
CA PHE A 697 0.08 8.85 -25.81
C PHE A 697 0.58 7.85 -24.75
N ALA A 698 1.89 7.77 -24.49
CA ALA A 698 2.45 6.87 -23.48
C ALA A 698 2.49 7.47 -22.05
N ASN A 699 1.99 8.70 -21.89
CA ASN A 699 2.10 9.52 -20.67
C ASN A 699 0.77 9.68 -19.95
N ASP A 700 0.80 9.95 -18.63
CA ASP A 700 -0.44 10.17 -17.86
C ASP A 700 -1.18 11.41 -18.40
N ILE A 701 -0.44 12.45 -18.78
CA ILE A 701 -0.92 13.58 -19.58
C ILE A 701 -0.05 13.72 -20.83
N GLY A 702 -0.71 13.80 -21.98
CA GLY A 702 -0.11 14.18 -23.24
C GLY A 702 -0.75 15.46 -23.77
N SER A 703 0.03 16.53 -23.90
CA SER A 703 -0.41 17.80 -24.48
C SER A 703 0.07 17.89 -25.92
N ILE A 704 -0.84 18.06 -26.88
CA ILE A 704 -0.52 18.14 -28.31
C ILE A 704 -0.70 19.59 -28.72
N VAL A 705 0.39 20.23 -29.12
CA VAL A 705 0.42 21.65 -29.53
C VAL A 705 -0.54 21.90 -30.68
N ILE A 706 -1.32 22.97 -30.56
CA ILE A 706 -2.11 23.56 -31.63
C ILE A 706 -1.59 24.96 -31.88
N VAL A 707 -1.33 25.26 -33.15
CA VAL A 707 -0.90 26.58 -33.60
C VAL A 707 -2.05 27.31 -34.30
N ASN A 708 -2.07 28.63 -34.17
CA ASN A 708 -3.00 29.49 -34.89
C ASN A 708 -2.59 29.63 -36.37
N LYS A 709 -3.34 30.42 -37.14
CA LYS A 709 -3.06 30.67 -38.57
C LYS A 709 -1.72 31.34 -38.83
N ASP A 710 -1.18 32.06 -37.84
CA ASP A 710 0.10 32.76 -37.91
C ASP A 710 1.28 31.87 -37.46
N GLY A 711 1.02 30.60 -37.13
CA GLY A 711 2.02 29.63 -36.68
C GLY A 711 2.45 29.80 -35.22
N GLU A 712 1.71 30.57 -34.42
CA GLU A 712 1.97 30.77 -32.99
C GLU A 712 1.19 29.79 -32.12
N LEU A 713 1.75 29.44 -30.95
CA LEU A 713 1.10 28.54 -29.99
C LEU A 713 -0.25 29.11 -29.51
N GLU A 714 -1.34 28.41 -29.82
CA GLU A 714 -2.71 28.79 -29.43
C GLU A 714 -3.17 28.03 -28.17
N GLY A 715 -2.77 26.78 -28.06
CA GLY A 715 -3.11 25.92 -26.93
C GLY A 715 -2.81 24.46 -27.21
N PHE A 716 -3.53 23.56 -26.55
CA PHE A 716 -3.22 22.14 -26.59
C PHE A 716 -4.48 21.28 -26.61
N ASN A 717 -4.48 20.28 -27.49
CA ASN A 717 -5.33 19.10 -27.26
C ASN A 717 -4.73 18.27 -26.14
N VAL A 718 -5.56 17.72 -25.27
CA VAL A 718 -5.10 16.95 -24.11
C VAL A 718 -5.56 15.50 -24.17
N ALA A 719 -4.59 14.59 -24.07
CA ALA A 719 -4.79 13.17 -23.91
C ALA A 719 -4.45 12.74 -22.49
N ILE A 720 -5.26 11.86 -21.88
CA ILE A 720 -5.04 11.37 -20.52
C ILE A 720 -5.05 9.85 -20.42
N GLY A 721 -4.29 9.30 -19.47
CA GLY A 721 -4.33 7.88 -19.14
C GLY A 721 -3.37 6.99 -19.90
N GLY A 722 -2.32 7.53 -20.50
CA GLY A 722 -1.25 6.71 -21.08
C GLY A 722 -0.40 6.03 -20.00
N GLY A 723 0.06 4.81 -20.27
CA GLY A 723 1.00 4.14 -19.38
C GLY A 723 1.42 2.73 -19.79
N MET A 724 2.74 2.54 -19.83
CA MET A 724 3.36 1.34 -20.40
C MET A 724 3.45 0.13 -19.45
N GLY A 725 3.63 0.30 -18.14
CA GLY A 725 4.01 -0.83 -17.26
C GLY A 725 2.99 -1.97 -17.18
N VAL A 726 3.48 -3.21 -17.29
CA VAL A 726 2.74 -4.49 -17.26
C VAL A 726 3.37 -5.44 -16.24
N THR A 727 2.67 -6.50 -15.84
CA THR A 727 3.23 -7.63 -15.07
C THR A 727 3.01 -8.92 -15.84
N HIS A 728 4.09 -9.67 -16.11
CA HIS A 728 4.03 -10.95 -16.81
C HIS A 728 3.10 -11.95 -16.11
N GLY A 729 2.42 -12.80 -16.89
CA GLY A 729 1.60 -13.91 -16.38
C GLY A 729 0.26 -13.52 -15.76
N ASN A 730 -0.05 -12.23 -15.63
CA ASN A 730 -1.31 -11.77 -15.05
C ASN A 730 -2.37 -11.41 -16.11
N LYS A 731 -2.73 -12.39 -16.96
CA LYS A 731 -3.72 -12.21 -18.04
C LYS A 731 -5.16 -11.98 -17.52
N LYS A 732 -5.48 -12.45 -16.30
CA LYS A 732 -6.85 -12.46 -15.74
C LYS A 732 -7.18 -11.29 -14.81
N THR A 733 -6.21 -10.57 -14.24
CA THR A 733 -6.48 -9.43 -13.34
C THR A 733 -5.53 -8.23 -13.55
N SER A 734 -6.03 -7.19 -14.24
CA SER A 734 -5.74 -5.79 -13.91
C SER A 734 -4.40 -5.13 -14.34
N SER A 735 -3.54 -5.76 -15.17
CA SER A 735 -2.28 -5.12 -15.63
C SER A 735 -2.03 -5.23 -17.15
N TYR A 736 -2.18 -4.11 -17.87
CA TYR A 736 -2.07 -3.98 -19.34
C TYR A 736 -1.56 -2.57 -19.72
N PRO A 737 -0.88 -2.37 -20.86
CA PRO A 737 -0.51 -1.04 -21.34
C PRO A 737 -1.74 -0.29 -21.86
N ARG A 738 -1.71 1.04 -21.82
CA ARG A 738 -2.82 1.90 -22.31
C ARG A 738 -2.23 3.12 -23.02
N THR A 739 -2.82 3.53 -24.14
CA THR A 739 -2.58 4.83 -24.77
C THR A 739 -3.45 5.91 -24.12
N GLY A 740 -3.03 7.18 -24.19
CA GLY A 740 -3.82 8.31 -23.72
C GLY A 740 -5.07 8.53 -24.58
N SER A 741 -6.18 8.88 -23.95
CA SER A 741 -7.44 9.23 -24.63
C SER A 741 -7.60 10.74 -24.69
N ILE A 742 -7.87 11.31 -25.87
CA ILE A 742 -8.08 12.74 -26.04
C ILE A 742 -9.43 13.12 -25.41
N ILE A 743 -9.43 14.14 -24.55
CA ILE A 743 -10.63 14.58 -23.82
C ILE A 743 -11.10 15.99 -24.17
N GLY A 744 -10.26 16.80 -24.82
CA GLY A 744 -10.60 18.17 -25.20
C GLY A 744 -9.40 19.04 -25.54
N PHE A 745 -9.65 20.35 -25.60
CA PHE A 745 -8.66 21.41 -25.82
C PHE A 745 -8.64 22.39 -24.63
N TYR A 746 -7.46 22.97 -24.36
CA TYR A 746 -7.27 24.07 -23.41
C TYR A 746 -6.25 25.10 -23.93
N THR A 747 -6.36 26.35 -23.49
CA THR A 747 -5.45 27.44 -23.86
C THR A 747 -4.16 27.42 -23.04
N VAL A 748 -3.09 28.07 -23.53
CA VAL A 748 -1.77 28.07 -22.86
C VAL A 748 -1.87 28.44 -21.36
N ASP A 749 -2.59 29.49 -21.03
CA ASP A 749 -2.76 29.99 -19.65
C ASP A 749 -3.45 29.00 -18.71
N GLN A 750 -4.29 28.11 -19.26
CA GLN A 750 -5.00 27.08 -18.49
C GLN A 750 -4.10 25.89 -18.16
N GLY A 751 -3.01 25.67 -18.90
CA GLY A 751 -2.35 24.35 -18.96
C GLY A 751 -1.75 23.86 -17.65
N LYS A 752 -1.12 24.72 -16.85
CA LYS A 752 -0.61 24.32 -15.52
C LYS A 752 -1.72 23.90 -14.56
N TYR A 753 -2.87 24.57 -14.63
CA TYR A 753 -4.03 24.27 -13.79
C TYR A 753 -4.71 22.98 -14.28
N VAL A 754 -4.82 22.77 -15.59
CA VAL A 754 -5.29 21.50 -16.16
C VAL A 754 -4.42 20.34 -15.69
N ALA A 755 -3.09 20.48 -15.78
CA ALA A 755 -2.17 19.45 -15.31
C ALA A 755 -2.30 19.19 -13.80
N GLU A 756 -2.43 20.25 -13.00
CA GLU A 756 -2.70 20.15 -11.56
C GLU A 756 -4.00 19.39 -11.27
N LYS A 757 -5.12 19.78 -11.89
CA LYS A 757 -6.42 19.18 -11.58
C LYS A 757 -6.50 17.72 -12.00
N ILE A 758 -5.94 17.35 -13.15
CA ILE A 758 -5.81 15.93 -13.53
C ILE A 758 -4.97 15.18 -12.48
N MET A 759 -3.84 15.75 -12.04
CA MET A 759 -3.02 15.13 -11.00
C MET A 759 -3.78 14.97 -9.67
N LEU A 760 -4.57 15.97 -9.26
CA LEU A 760 -5.38 15.91 -8.03
C LEU A 760 -6.48 14.85 -8.09
N VAL A 761 -7.21 14.74 -9.21
CA VAL A 761 -8.18 13.65 -9.40
C VAL A 761 -7.48 12.30 -9.32
N GLN A 762 -6.28 12.15 -9.90
CA GLN A 762 -5.51 10.92 -9.75
C GLN A 762 -5.02 10.68 -8.32
N ARG A 763 -4.63 11.72 -7.58
CA ARG A 763 -4.22 11.63 -6.17
C ARG A 763 -5.34 11.07 -5.30
N ASP A 764 -6.57 11.51 -5.56
CA ASP A 764 -7.75 11.27 -4.73
C ASP A 764 -8.48 9.97 -5.12
N HIS A 765 -8.54 9.64 -6.41
CA HIS A 765 -9.27 8.47 -6.92
C HIS A 765 -8.37 7.27 -7.26
N GLY A 766 -7.04 7.45 -7.27
CA GLY A 766 -6.09 6.37 -7.57
C GLY A 766 -6.09 5.29 -6.50
N ASN A 767 -6.04 4.03 -6.93
CA ASN A 767 -5.93 2.89 -6.00
C ASN A 767 -4.63 3.03 -5.18
N ARG A 768 -4.69 2.85 -3.86
CA ARG A 768 -3.51 2.85 -2.96
C ARG A 768 -3.28 1.51 -2.27
N VAL A 769 -4.19 0.54 -2.47
CA VAL A 769 -4.12 -0.80 -1.89
C VAL A 769 -3.24 -1.71 -2.73
N ASP A 770 -3.52 -1.83 -4.03
CA ASP A 770 -2.72 -2.65 -4.94
C ASP A 770 -1.85 -1.78 -5.85
N ARG A 771 -0.55 -1.71 -5.53
CA ARG A 771 0.48 -0.95 -6.28
C ARG A 771 0.59 -1.33 -7.77
N LYS A 772 0.09 -2.49 -8.19
CA LYS A 772 0.08 -2.89 -9.61
C LYS A 772 -1.06 -2.23 -10.40
N ASN A 773 -2.11 -1.75 -9.73
CA ASN A 773 -3.31 -1.16 -10.33
C ASN A 773 -3.53 0.34 -10.00
N VAL A 774 -2.44 1.08 -9.74
CA VAL A 774 -2.52 2.46 -9.17
C VAL A 774 -2.34 3.59 -10.17
N ARG A 775 -1.82 3.32 -11.36
CA ARG A 775 -1.54 4.37 -12.37
C ARG A 775 -2.85 4.92 -12.94
N LEU A 776 -2.80 6.15 -13.44
CA LEU A 776 -3.96 6.86 -13.99
C LEU A 776 -4.75 6.04 -15.01
N LYS A 777 -4.06 5.31 -15.89
CA LYS A 777 -4.69 4.39 -16.85
C LYS A 777 -5.77 3.49 -16.23
N TYR A 778 -5.49 2.92 -15.06
CA TYR A 778 -6.43 2.02 -14.39
C TYR A 778 -7.53 2.77 -13.64
N THR A 779 -7.24 3.98 -13.16
CA THR A 779 -8.25 4.84 -12.55
C THR A 779 -9.31 5.21 -13.58
N ILE A 780 -8.88 5.69 -14.76
CA ILE A 780 -9.78 6.01 -15.89
C ILE A 780 -10.58 4.78 -16.30
N ASP A 781 -9.91 3.65 -16.49
CA ASP A 781 -10.57 2.43 -16.95
C ASP A 781 -11.54 1.83 -15.92
N ARG A 782 -11.35 2.15 -14.63
CA ARG A 782 -12.22 1.75 -13.51
C ARG A 782 -13.44 2.66 -13.36
N ILE A 783 -13.26 3.98 -13.42
CA ILE A 783 -14.35 4.93 -13.16
C ILE A 783 -15.05 5.43 -14.43
N GLY A 784 -14.43 5.25 -15.59
CA GLY A 784 -14.90 5.75 -16.89
C GLY A 784 -14.20 7.05 -17.32
N LEU A 785 -13.93 7.20 -18.62
CA LEU A 785 -13.26 8.38 -19.18
C LEU A 785 -14.08 9.65 -18.97
N ASP A 786 -15.38 9.60 -19.25
CA ASP A 786 -16.28 10.75 -19.12
C ASP A 786 -16.46 11.17 -17.65
N VAL A 787 -16.53 10.19 -16.74
CA VAL A 787 -16.61 10.44 -15.30
C VAL A 787 -15.32 11.10 -14.80
N TYR A 788 -14.16 10.60 -15.24
CA TYR A 788 -12.87 11.20 -14.89
C TYR A 788 -12.77 12.63 -15.43
N LYS A 789 -13.13 12.84 -16.71
CA LYS A 789 -13.17 14.18 -17.33
C LYS A 789 -14.05 15.14 -16.53
N ALA A 790 -15.25 14.72 -16.15
CA ALA A 790 -16.19 15.55 -15.39
C ALA A 790 -15.65 15.95 -14.00
N GLU A 791 -14.94 15.07 -13.29
CA GLU A 791 -14.31 15.43 -12.01
C GLU A 791 -13.17 16.44 -12.20
N VAL A 792 -12.42 16.36 -13.32
CA VAL A 792 -11.41 17.37 -13.66
C VAL A 792 -12.07 18.71 -13.98
N GLU A 793 -13.09 18.74 -14.82
CA GLU A 793 -13.83 19.96 -15.20
C GLU A 793 -14.48 20.64 -13.98
N LYS A 794 -14.99 19.84 -13.03
CA LYS A 794 -15.51 20.32 -11.75
C LYS A 794 -14.45 21.04 -10.91
N LEU A 795 -13.21 20.55 -10.90
CA LEU A 795 -12.10 21.22 -10.20
C LEU A 795 -11.57 22.44 -10.97
N LEU A 796 -11.71 22.47 -12.29
CA LEU A 796 -11.34 23.59 -13.15
C LEU A 796 -12.36 24.73 -13.14
N GLY A 797 -13.64 24.42 -12.86
CA GLY A 797 -14.74 25.38 -12.91
C GLY A 797 -15.21 25.72 -14.33
N HIS A 798 -14.72 25.01 -15.35
CA HIS A 798 -15.10 25.15 -16.75
C HIS A 798 -14.95 23.81 -17.49
N LEU A 799 -15.63 23.69 -18.63
CA LEU A 799 -15.55 22.52 -19.50
C LEU A 799 -14.37 22.63 -20.46
N PHE A 800 -13.83 21.48 -20.89
CA PHE A 800 -12.86 21.47 -21.98
C PHE A 800 -13.54 21.84 -23.31
N GLU A 801 -12.82 22.61 -24.14
CA GLU A 801 -13.24 22.85 -25.52
C GLU A 801 -13.12 21.56 -26.36
N LEU A 802 -13.75 21.55 -27.54
CA LEU A 802 -13.61 20.45 -28.48
C LEU A 802 -12.16 20.34 -28.98
N PRO A 803 -11.62 19.12 -29.14
CA PRO A 803 -10.29 18.93 -29.72
C PRO A 803 -10.19 19.55 -31.11
N ARG A 804 -9.04 20.13 -31.41
CA ARG A 804 -8.73 20.77 -32.70
C ARG A 804 -8.01 19.79 -33.64
N PRO A 805 -8.05 19.97 -34.97
CA PRO A 805 -7.33 19.09 -35.89
C PRO A 805 -5.81 19.15 -35.69
N TYR A 806 -5.14 18.00 -35.82
CA TYR A 806 -3.68 17.86 -35.82
C TYR A 806 -3.29 16.63 -36.65
N ILE A 807 -2.04 16.58 -37.12
CA ILE A 807 -1.49 15.46 -37.88
C ILE A 807 -0.10 15.14 -37.34
N PHE A 808 0.18 13.87 -37.07
CA PHE A 808 1.55 13.38 -36.88
C PHE A 808 1.99 12.65 -38.15
N ASP A 809 3.19 12.96 -38.65
CA ASP A 809 3.77 12.35 -39.85
C ASP A 809 5.11 11.64 -39.59
N ARG A 810 5.71 11.84 -38.40
CA ARG A 810 6.95 11.20 -37.95
C ARG A 810 7.00 10.98 -36.43
N ASN A 811 7.84 10.03 -36.01
CA ASN A 811 8.16 9.73 -34.60
C ASN A 811 9.69 9.69 -34.35
N ILE A 812 10.46 9.96 -35.40
CA ILE A 812 11.91 9.95 -35.34
C ILE A 812 12.44 11.36 -35.06
N ASP A 813 13.62 11.42 -34.48
CA ASP A 813 14.36 12.65 -34.28
C ASP A 813 14.88 13.20 -35.65
N ASP A 814 14.99 14.52 -35.80
CA ASP A 814 15.49 15.18 -37.03
C ASP A 814 17.04 15.17 -37.10
N PHE A 815 17.66 14.04 -37.43
CA PHE A 815 19.13 13.90 -37.44
C PHE A 815 19.84 14.86 -38.41
N GLY A 816 21.08 15.21 -38.07
CA GLY A 816 21.94 16.06 -38.90
C GLY A 816 21.78 17.56 -38.64
N TRP A 817 22.22 18.35 -39.62
CA TRP A 817 22.21 19.81 -39.55
C TRP A 817 20.87 20.41 -39.95
N HIS A 818 20.37 21.32 -39.12
CA HIS A 818 19.16 22.11 -39.36
C HIS A 818 19.42 23.59 -39.10
N VAL A 819 18.65 24.45 -39.76
CA VAL A 819 18.68 25.91 -39.54
C VAL A 819 17.34 26.33 -38.96
N GLY A 820 17.39 26.98 -37.81
CA GLY A 820 16.22 27.55 -37.14
C GLY A 820 15.72 28.82 -37.81
N GLN A 821 14.49 29.22 -37.50
CA GLN A 821 13.89 30.50 -37.94
C GLN A 821 14.71 31.72 -37.52
N ASP A 822 15.52 31.59 -36.46
CA ASP A 822 16.43 32.61 -35.95
C ASP A 822 17.81 32.57 -36.61
N SER A 823 17.97 31.86 -37.74
CA SER A 823 19.22 31.66 -38.48
C SER A 823 20.33 30.95 -37.70
N LYS A 824 20.03 30.39 -36.52
CA LYS A 824 20.96 29.57 -35.78
C LYS A 824 20.96 28.14 -36.32
N HIS A 825 22.09 27.47 -36.13
CA HIS A 825 22.27 26.10 -36.55
C HIS A 825 22.05 25.14 -35.38
N HIS A 826 21.53 23.96 -35.72
CA HIS A 826 21.31 22.86 -34.79
C HIS A 826 21.88 21.59 -35.42
N PHE A 827 22.55 20.76 -34.64
CA PHE A 827 23.03 19.46 -35.07
C PHE A 827 22.53 18.37 -34.13
N LEU A 828 21.74 17.44 -34.66
CA LEU A 828 21.23 16.30 -33.92
C LEU A 828 22.04 15.06 -34.26
N MET A 829 22.74 14.54 -33.25
CA MET A 829 23.61 13.38 -33.38
C MET A 829 22.94 12.13 -32.84
N PHE A 830 23.28 11.00 -33.44
CA PHE A 830 22.91 9.70 -32.92
C PHE A 830 23.79 9.31 -31.74
N ILE A 831 23.15 8.85 -30.66
CA ILE A 831 23.82 8.23 -29.51
C ILE A 831 23.12 6.91 -29.24
N GLU A 832 23.81 5.80 -29.47
CA GLU A 832 23.21 4.47 -29.33
C GLU A 832 22.76 4.24 -27.88
N ASN A 833 21.47 4.03 -27.70
CA ASN A 833 20.80 3.90 -26.39
C ASN A 833 21.06 5.07 -25.41
N GLY A 834 21.54 6.22 -25.88
CA GLY A 834 21.89 7.37 -25.05
C GLY A 834 23.02 7.15 -24.06
N ARG A 835 23.90 6.17 -24.28
CA ARG A 835 25.10 5.98 -23.44
C ARG A 835 26.18 6.96 -23.87
N VAL A 836 26.60 7.85 -22.97
CA VAL A 836 27.72 8.77 -23.20
C VAL A 836 28.94 8.26 -22.44
N GLN A 837 29.91 7.76 -23.20
CA GLN A 837 31.16 7.20 -22.72
C GLN A 837 32.24 7.31 -23.81
N ASP A 838 33.50 7.27 -23.41
CA ASP A 838 34.60 7.05 -24.35
C ASP A 838 34.83 5.54 -24.52
N GLU A 839 35.10 5.11 -25.74
CA GLU A 839 35.45 3.74 -26.11
C GLU A 839 36.79 3.74 -26.87
N PRO A 840 37.51 2.61 -26.95
CA PRO A 840 38.72 2.52 -27.76
C PRO A 840 38.46 2.96 -29.21
N GLY A 841 39.05 4.09 -29.61
CA GLY A 841 38.88 4.68 -30.94
C GLY A 841 37.64 5.58 -31.12
N ARG A 842 36.83 5.80 -30.07
CA ARG A 842 35.66 6.70 -30.08
C ARG A 842 35.61 7.54 -28.80
N GLU A 843 36.09 8.77 -28.88
CA GLU A 843 36.15 9.71 -27.76
C GLU A 843 34.87 10.55 -27.66
N PHE A 844 33.69 9.92 -27.56
CA PHE A 844 32.40 10.63 -27.59
C PHE A 844 32.18 11.54 -26.38
N LYS A 845 32.44 11.06 -25.16
CA LYS A 845 32.29 11.86 -23.93
C LYS A 845 33.29 13.01 -23.95
N THR A 846 34.54 12.73 -24.29
CA THR A 846 35.59 13.76 -24.42
C THR A 846 35.25 14.79 -25.49
N GLY A 847 34.77 14.37 -26.66
CA GLY A 847 34.38 15.27 -27.74
C GLY A 847 33.22 16.20 -27.35
N LEU A 848 32.21 15.67 -26.66
CA LEU A 848 31.10 16.48 -26.14
C LEU A 848 31.55 17.47 -25.07
N ARG A 849 32.51 17.09 -24.22
CA ARG A 849 33.16 18.02 -23.28
C ARG A 849 33.89 19.15 -24.01
N GLU A 850 34.67 18.87 -25.05
CA GLU A 850 35.37 19.92 -25.82
C GLU A 850 34.39 20.84 -26.55
N ILE A 851 33.30 20.31 -27.09
CA ILE A 851 32.21 21.11 -27.67
C ILE A 851 31.60 22.01 -26.60
N ALA A 852 31.31 21.48 -25.41
CA ALA A 852 30.72 22.26 -24.31
C ALA A 852 31.61 23.44 -23.85
N LYS A 853 32.93 23.37 -24.02
CA LYS A 853 33.84 24.48 -23.68
C LYS A 853 33.71 25.70 -24.60
N VAL A 854 33.29 25.49 -25.84
CA VAL A 854 33.22 26.56 -26.87
C VAL A 854 31.80 26.91 -27.29
N LEU A 855 30.83 26.02 -27.04
CA LEU A 855 29.44 26.20 -27.43
C LEU A 855 28.83 27.42 -26.71
N LYS A 856 28.29 28.38 -27.48
CA LYS A 856 27.49 29.51 -26.95
C LYS A 856 25.99 29.18 -26.85
N GLY A 857 25.55 28.10 -27.48
CA GLY A 857 24.18 27.62 -27.50
C GLY A 857 23.84 26.67 -26.35
N SER A 858 23.04 25.64 -26.63
CA SER A 858 22.54 24.69 -25.64
C SER A 858 22.62 23.24 -26.11
N PHE A 859 22.63 22.30 -25.18
CA PHE A 859 22.38 20.89 -25.46
C PHE A 859 20.90 20.57 -25.21
N ARG A 860 20.29 19.75 -26.07
CA ARG A 860 18.92 19.25 -25.89
C ARG A 860 18.91 17.73 -25.97
N LEU A 861 18.51 17.10 -24.87
CA LEU A 861 18.37 15.64 -24.76
C LEU A 861 17.00 15.25 -25.34
N THR A 862 16.96 14.28 -26.25
CA THR A 862 15.71 13.86 -26.89
C THR A 862 15.04 12.71 -26.13
N ALA A 863 13.75 12.50 -26.39
CA ALA A 863 13.01 11.37 -25.83
C ALA A 863 13.37 10.01 -26.49
N ASN A 864 14.09 10.02 -27.61
CA ASN A 864 14.69 8.86 -28.25
C ASN A 864 16.15 8.61 -27.82
N GLN A 865 16.59 9.30 -26.75
CA GLN A 865 17.89 9.11 -26.11
C GLN A 865 19.09 9.65 -26.92
N HIS A 866 18.84 10.61 -27.80
CA HIS A 866 19.86 11.27 -28.59
C HIS A 866 20.16 12.68 -28.06
N LEU A 867 21.08 13.36 -28.73
CA LEU A 867 21.57 14.66 -28.29
C LEU A 867 21.60 15.65 -29.45
N MET A 868 21.01 16.82 -29.22
CA MET A 868 21.10 17.96 -30.12
C MET A 868 22.04 19.00 -29.56
N ILE A 869 23.00 19.45 -30.36
CA ILE A 869 23.71 20.72 -30.15
C ILE A 869 22.86 21.79 -30.81
N SER A 870 22.37 22.74 -30.04
CA SER A 870 21.39 23.72 -30.48
C SER A 870 21.89 25.14 -30.33
N ASP A 871 21.24 26.03 -31.07
CA ASP A 871 21.42 27.48 -30.96
C ASP A 871 22.86 27.90 -31.29
N ILE A 872 23.48 27.24 -32.27
CA ILE A 872 24.84 27.53 -32.74
C ILE A 872 24.79 28.79 -33.61
N PRO A 873 25.46 29.88 -33.24
CA PRO A 873 25.55 31.06 -34.08
C PRO A 873 26.29 30.75 -35.40
N PRO A 874 25.94 31.39 -36.53
CA PRO A 874 26.62 31.16 -37.81
C PRO A 874 28.14 31.31 -37.74
N GLU A 875 28.65 32.24 -36.93
CA GLU A 875 30.08 32.48 -36.74
C GLU A 875 30.83 31.34 -36.04
N ASP A 876 30.13 30.49 -35.28
CA ASP A 876 30.73 29.36 -34.56
C ASP A 876 30.54 28.03 -35.32
N LEU A 877 29.82 28.04 -36.46
CA LEU A 877 29.42 26.83 -37.18
C LEU A 877 30.61 25.95 -37.58
N ASP A 878 31.64 26.55 -38.17
CA ASP A 878 32.81 25.81 -38.65
C ASP A 878 33.64 25.25 -37.49
N VAL A 879 33.69 25.96 -36.35
CA VAL A 879 34.35 25.47 -35.14
C VAL A 879 33.66 24.20 -34.63
N ILE A 880 32.32 24.21 -34.56
CA ILE A 880 31.54 23.05 -34.12
C ILE A 880 31.65 21.89 -35.11
N LYS A 881 31.58 22.15 -36.43
CA LYS A 881 31.79 21.12 -37.46
C LYS A 881 33.15 20.44 -37.33
N ASN A 882 34.21 21.22 -37.14
CA ASN A 882 35.56 20.69 -36.98
C ASN A 882 35.69 19.81 -35.73
N LEU A 883 35.06 20.20 -34.61
CA LEU A 883 35.04 19.38 -33.40
C LEU A 883 34.23 18.10 -33.59
N LEU A 884 33.05 18.18 -34.20
CA LEU A 884 32.23 17.00 -34.49
C LEU A 884 33.01 16.00 -35.37
N ALA A 885 33.64 16.48 -36.44
CA ALA A 885 34.46 15.64 -37.33
C ALA A 885 35.68 15.05 -36.61
N LYS A 886 36.39 15.85 -35.81
CA LYS A 886 37.56 15.40 -35.03
C LYS A 886 37.22 14.23 -34.10
N TYR A 887 36.06 14.29 -33.46
CA TYR A 887 35.60 13.28 -32.51
C TYR A 887 34.63 12.25 -33.12
N GLN A 888 34.44 12.26 -34.45
CA GLN A 888 33.54 11.37 -35.19
C GLN A 888 32.08 11.37 -34.69
N LEU A 889 31.63 12.54 -34.21
CA LEU A 889 30.27 12.77 -33.72
C LEU A 889 29.30 13.23 -34.82
N ASP A 890 29.80 13.47 -36.04
CA ASP A 890 29.03 13.87 -37.22
C ASP A 890 28.57 12.70 -38.10
N ASN A 891 28.76 11.46 -37.66
CA ASN A 891 28.30 10.30 -38.42
C ASN A 891 26.76 10.24 -38.49
N LEU A 892 26.22 10.23 -39.71
CA LEU A 892 24.79 10.08 -39.99
C LEU A 892 24.45 8.80 -40.77
N ASN A 893 25.45 7.96 -41.07
CA ASN A 893 25.29 6.80 -41.95
C ASN A 893 24.73 5.57 -41.22
N TYR A 894 23.56 5.71 -40.61
CA TYR A 894 22.85 4.65 -39.90
C TYR A 894 21.58 4.25 -40.66
N SER A 895 21.13 3.00 -40.53
CA SER A 895 19.85 2.58 -41.12
C SER A 895 18.66 3.26 -40.45
N GLY A 896 17.55 3.35 -41.17
CA GLY A 896 16.28 3.82 -40.63
C GLY A 896 15.85 3.02 -39.40
N LEU A 897 16.09 1.70 -39.40
CA LEU A 897 15.85 0.82 -38.25
C LEU A 897 16.62 1.27 -37.00
N ARG A 898 17.95 1.46 -37.12
CA ARG A 898 18.80 1.79 -35.97
C ARG A 898 18.46 3.17 -35.39
N LEU A 899 18.19 4.14 -36.27
CA LEU A 899 17.80 5.50 -35.88
C LEU A 899 16.44 5.55 -35.16
N SER A 900 15.53 4.60 -35.43
CA SER A 900 14.24 4.47 -34.74
C SER A 900 14.23 3.37 -33.67
N SER A 901 15.41 2.98 -33.17
CA SER A 901 15.55 1.92 -32.18
C SER A 901 15.98 2.44 -30.82
N SER A 902 15.43 1.88 -29.75
CA SER A 902 15.85 2.26 -28.39
C SER A 902 15.71 1.15 -27.36
N ALA A 903 16.63 1.13 -26.39
CA ALA A 903 16.63 0.18 -25.28
C ALA A 903 16.74 0.83 -23.89
N CYS A 904 16.14 0.15 -22.90
CA CYS A 904 16.33 0.51 -21.50
C CYS A 904 17.68 0.00 -20.96
N VAL A 905 18.11 0.52 -19.80
CA VAL A 905 19.36 0.08 -19.16
C VAL A 905 19.42 -1.42 -18.95
N ALA A 906 18.41 -1.98 -18.29
CA ALA A 906 18.42 -3.37 -17.81
C ALA A 906 19.68 -3.68 -16.98
N PHE A 907 20.41 -4.74 -17.31
CA PHE A 907 21.65 -5.09 -16.62
C PHE A 907 22.78 -4.09 -16.91
N PRO A 908 23.78 -3.95 -16.02
CA PRO A 908 23.92 -4.67 -14.75
C PRO A 908 23.18 -4.02 -13.58
N THR A 909 22.79 -2.75 -13.69
CA THR A 909 22.38 -1.95 -12.51
C THR A 909 20.89 -2.01 -12.20
N CYS A 910 20.02 -2.36 -13.15
CA CYS A 910 18.58 -2.40 -12.88
C CYS A 910 18.22 -3.62 -12.03
N GLY A 911 17.82 -3.40 -10.77
CA GLY A 911 17.34 -4.46 -9.88
C GLY A 911 16.05 -5.17 -10.32
N LEU A 912 15.41 -4.74 -11.41
CA LEU A 912 14.19 -5.34 -11.97
C LEU A 912 14.43 -6.05 -13.30
N ALA A 913 15.64 -5.99 -13.87
CA ALA A 913 15.92 -6.62 -15.16
C ALA A 913 15.84 -8.15 -15.07
N VAL A 914 15.27 -8.76 -16.09
CA VAL A 914 15.11 -10.20 -16.23
C VAL A 914 15.87 -10.72 -17.46
N ALA A 915 16.03 -9.89 -18.48
CA ALA A 915 16.87 -10.11 -19.65
C ALA A 915 17.73 -8.86 -19.94
N GLU A 916 18.72 -9.01 -20.81
CA GLU A 916 19.50 -7.89 -21.35
C GLU A 916 18.63 -6.91 -22.15
N SER A 917 19.14 -5.70 -22.34
CA SER A 917 18.50 -4.68 -23.15
C SER A 917 19.57 -3.81 -23.80
N GLU A 918 20.00 -2.72 -23.17
CA GLU A 918 21.00 -1.78 -23.71
C GLU A 918 22.27 -2.45 -24.27
N ARG A 919 22.83 -3.45 -23.56
CA ARG A 919 24.08 -4.12 -23.98
C ARG A 919 23.91 -5.07 -25.17
N TYR A 920 22.75 -5.72 -25.24
CA TYR A 920 22.47 -6.75 -26.25
C TYR A 920 21.83 -6.18 -27.51
N PHE A 921 20.99 -5.14 -27.35
CA PHE A 921 20.15 -4.64 -28.43
C PHE A 921 20.93 -4.18 -29.68
N PRO A 922 22.09 -3.50 -29.58
CA PRO A 922 22.91 -3.19 -30.76
C PRO A 922 23.28 -4.42 -31.59
N LEU A 923 23.63 -5.54 -30.94
CA LEU A 923 24.01 -6.78 -31.62
C LEU A 923 22.83 -7.42 -32.36
N LEU A 924 21.62 -7.29 -31.82
CA LEU A 924 20.41 -7.73 -32.51
C LEU A 924 20.09 -6.80 -33.69
N ILE A 925 20.23 -5.49 -33.50
CA ILE A 925 20.02 -4.49 -34.55
C ILE A 925 20.97 -4.72 -35.71
N ASP A 926 22.26 -4.98 -35.49
CA ASP A 926 23.22 -5.32 -36.56
C ASP A 926 22.70 -6.46 -37.46
N LYS A 927 22.12 -7.49 -36.84
CA LYS A 927 21.62 -8.68 -37.55
C LYS A 927 20.33 -8.38 -38.32
N VAL A 928 19.41 -7.61 -37.74
CA VAL A 928 18.14 -7.25 -38.39
C VAL A 928 18.35 -6.19 -39.47
N GLU A 929 19.26 -5.24 -39.25
CA GLU A 929 19.67 -4.22 -40.23
C GLU A 929 20.15 -4.87 -41.52
N LYS A 930 20.96 -5.93 -41.42
CA LYS A 930 21.36 -6.73 -42.58
C LYS A 930 20.17 -7.33 -43.35
N LEU A 931 19.13 -7.79 -42.64
CA LEU A 931 17.90 -8.30 -43.28
C LEU A 931 17.17 -7.18 -44.04
N CYS A 932 17.07 -6.00 -43.44
CA CYS A 932 16.47 -4.83 -44.09
C CYS A 932 17.28 -4.45 -45.35
N GLU A 933 18.60 -4.41 -45.27
CA GLU A 933 19.48 -4.08 -46.40
C GLU A 933 19.40 -5.08 -47.55
N GLU A 934 19.43 -6.38 -47.23
CA GLU A 934 19.25 -7.48 -48.21
C GLU A 934 17.93 -7.34 -49.01
N ASN A 935 16.93 -6.67 -48.42
CA ASN A 935 15.61 -6.44 -49.02
C ASN A 935 15.39 -4.98 -49.49
N GLY A 936 16.43 -4.14 -49.55
CA GLY A 936 16.34 -2.76 -50.03
C GLY A 936 15.65 -1.77 -49.08
N LEU A 937 15.51 -2.14 -47.80
CA LEU A 937 14.82 -1.37 -46.75
C LEU A 937 15.77 -0.61 -45.83
N ARG A 938 17.00 -0.30 -46.27
CA ARG A 938 18.02 0.39 -45.44
C ARG A 938 17.51 1.68 -44.82
N ASN A 939 16.76 2.46 -45.59
CA ASN A 939 16.27 3.80 -45.17
C ASN A 939 14.86 3.74 -44.57
N ASP A 940 14.22 2.57 -44.54
CA ASP A 940 12.91 2.40 -43.96
C ASP A 940 13.01 2.40 -42.43
N SER A 941 12.24 3.29 -41.80
CA SER A 941 12.14 3.37 -40.35
C SER A 941 11.13 2.34 -39.87
N ILE A 942 11.63 1.31 -39.19
CA ILE A 942 10.83 0.33 -38.45
C ILE A 942 11.10 0.59 -36.97
N VAL A 943 10.11 1.10 -36.23
CA VAL A 943 10.29 1.47 -34.82
C VAL A 943 10.43 0.21 -33.98
N MET A 944 11.62 -0.01 -33.42
CA MET A 944 11.97 -1.22 -32.69
C MET A 944 12.47 -0.91 -31.28
N HIS A 945 11.78 -1.40 -30.25
CA HIS A 945 12.12 -1.12 -28.86
C HIS A 945 12.41 -2.39 -28.05
N MET A 946 13.42 -2.34 -27.17
CA MET A 946 13.75 -3.43 -26.25
C MET A 946 13.72 -2.98 -24.79
N THR A 947 13.09 -3.79 -23.93
CA THR A 947 13.12 -3.60 -22.48
C THR A 947 13.50 -4.90 -21.77
N GLY A 948 14.33 -4.85 -20.75
CA GLY A 948 14.76 -6.05 -20.02
C GLY A 948 13.72 -6.66 -19.08
N CYS A 949 12.56 -6.01 -18.90
CA CYS A 949 11.44 -6.47 -18.05
C CYS A 949 10.11 -5.79 -18.45
N PRO A 950 8.93 -6.28 -17.99
CA PRO A 950 7.62 -5.77 -18.43
C PRO A 950 7.23 -4.39 -17.89
N ASN A 951 8.14 -3.68 -17.19
CA ASN A 951 7.88 -2.30 -16.77
C ASN A 951 7.77 -1.32 -17.94
N GLY A 952 8.31 -1.69 -19.12
CA GLY A 952 8.22 -0.90 -20.35
C GLY A 952 8.96 0.43 -20.28
N CYS A 953 10.18 0.44 -19.72
CA CYS A 953 11.00 1.66 -19.64
C CYS A 953 11.32 2.21 -21.03
N ALA A 954 11.53 1.32 -22.00
CA ALA A 954 11.82 1.64 -23.39
C ALA A 954 10.59 1.99 -24.25
N ARG A 955 9.41 2.18 -23.63
CA ARG A 955 8.11 2.35 -24.32
C ARG A 955 7.87 1.25 -25.39
N PRO A 956 8.08 -0.03 -25.08
CA PRO A 956 8.01 -1.10 -26.08
C PRO A 956 6.59 -1.31 -26.60
N TYR A 957 5.54 -0.99 -25.84
CA TYR A 957 4.16 -1.36 -26.19
C TYR A 957 3.53 -0.49 -27.27
N VAL A 958 4.19 0.61 -27.63
CA VAL A 958 3.77 1.51 -28.72
C VAL A 958 4.69 1.43 -29.94
N ALA A 959 5.70 0.55 -29.91
CA ALA A 959 6.58 0.32 -31.06
C ALA A 959 5.98 -0.69 -32.05
N GLU A 960 6.39 -0.60 -33.31
CA GLU A 960 5.96 -1.51 -34.37
C GLU A 960 6.42 -2.95 -34.09
N VAL A 961 7.68 -3.09 -33.69
CA VAL A 961 8.28 -4.34 -33.19
C VAL A 961 8.86 -4.12 -31.81
N ALA A 962 8.61 -5.03 -30.87
CA ALA A 962 9.20 -4.90 -29.55
C ALA A 962 9.60 -6.21 -28.88
N PHE A 963 10.60 -6.10 -28.00
CA PHE A 963 11.11 -7.21 -27.19
C PHE A 963 11.02 -6.86 -25.71
N VAL A 964 10.30 -7.69 -24.96
CA VAL A 964 10.11 -7.53 -23.51
C VAL A 964 10.72 -8.72 -22.78
N GLY A 965 11.79 -8.50 -22.01
CA GLY A 965 12.53 -9.54 -21.32
C GLY A 965 11.65 -10.42 -20.42
N LYS A 966 11.83 -11.75 -20.55
CA LYS A 966 11.09 -12.78 -19.80
C LYS A 966 12.01 -13.65 -18.94
N ALA A 967 13.20 -13.95 -19.46
CA ALA A 967 14.27 -14.72 -18.82
C ALA A 967 15.61 -14.30 -19.46
N PRO A 968 16.78 -14.65 -18.88
CA PRO A 968 18.06 -14.41 -19.54
C PRO A 968 18.05 -14.93 -20.98
N GLY A 969 18.41 -14.07 -21.94
CA GLY A 969 18.42 -14.38 -23.37
C GLY A 969 17.06 -14.57 -24.05
N THR A 970 15.94 -14.39 -23.34
CA THR A 970 14.60 -14.70 -23.84
C THR A 970 13.62 -13.53 -23.68
N TYR A 971 12.85 -13.25 -24.72
CA TYR A 971 11.94 -12.10 -24.82
C TYR A 971 10.54 -12.52 -25.24
N SER A 972 9.52 -11.79 -24.78
CA SER A 972 8.24 -11.73 -25.49
C SER A 972 8.41 -10.79 -26.68
N MET A 973 8.02 -11.24 -27.87
CA MET A 973 8.03 -10.46 -29.11
C MET A 973 6.63 -9.92 -29.39
N LEU A 974 6.54 -8.62 -29.68
CA LEU A 974 5.28 -7.91 -29.90
C LEU A 974 5.29 -7.22 -31.27
N LEU A 975 4.11 -7.16 -31.91
CA LEU A 975 3.91 -6.59 -33.24
C LEU A 975 2.64 -5.73 -33.33
N GLY A 976 2.61 -4.79 -34.28
CA GLY A 976 1.40 -4.05 -34.68
C GLY A 976 1.16 -2.71 -33.98
N GLY A 977 2.14 -2.22 -33.21
CA GLY A 977 2.08 -0.88 -32.60
C GLY A 977 2.19 0.19 -33.68
N GLY A 978 1.49 1.31 -33.54
CA GLY A 978 1.45 2.33 -34.59
C GLY A 978 2.76 3.10 -34.69
N TYR A 979 3.21 3.43 -35.91
CA TYR A 979 4.46 4.18 -36.16
C TYR A 979 4.53 5.51 -35.39
N TYR A 980 3.40 6.21 -35.23
CA TYR A 980 3.28 7.47 -34.47
C TYR A 980 2.93 7.25 -32.99
N SER A 981 3.12 6.04 -32.46
CA SER A 981 2.76 5.65 -31.08
C SER A 981 1.29 5.88 -30.70
N GLN A 982 0.41 5.89 -31.70
CA GLN A 982 -1.03 6.07 -31.57
C GLN A 982 -1.79 4.77 -31.29
N ARG A 983 -1.13 3.62 -31.43
CA ARG A 983 -1.71 2.28 -31.26
C ARG A 983 -0.77 1.35 -30.51
N LEU A 984 -1.34 0.50 -29.64
CA LEU A 984 -0.58 -0.52 -28.92
C LEU A 984 -0.30 -1.74 -29.81
N ASN A 985 0.90 -2.31 -29.72
CA ASN A 985 1.18 -3.64 -30.28
C ASN A 985 0.48 -4.76 -29.50
N LYS A 986 0.59 -6.01 -29.95
CA LYS A 986 0.15 -7.22 -29.24
C LYS A 986 1.28 -8.22 -29.12
N ILE A 987 1.17 -9.12 -28.14
CA ILE A 987 2.11 -10.23 -28.00
C ILE A 987 1.94 -11.16 -29.22
N TYR A 988 2.98 -11.25 -30.04
CA TYR A 988 3.06 -12.13 -31.19
C TYR A 988 3.61 -13.51 -30.79
N ARG A 989 4.70 -13.53 -30.02
CA ARG A 989 5.25 -14.74 -29.40
C ARG A 989 5.61 -14.45 -27.96
N GLU A 990 5.21 -15.32 -27.04
CA GLU A 990 5.45 -15.09 -25.62
C GLU A 990 6.90 -15.27 -25.19
N SER A 991 7.67 -16.07 -25.92
CA SER A 991 9.01 -16.50 -25.55
C SER A 991 9.81 -16.82 -26.80
N VAL A 992 10.80 -16.00 -27.12
CA VAL A 992 11.72 -16.19 -28.26
C VAL A 992 13.14 -15.83 -27.80
N ALA A 993 14.13 -16.60 -28.25
CA ALA A 993 15.53 -16.21 -28.18
C ALA A 993 15.96 -15.65 -29.55
N GLU A 994 17.22 -15.22 -29.65
CA GLU A 994 17.73 -14.58 -30.85
C GLU A 994 17.52 -15.40 -32.14
N PRO A 995 17.81 -16.71 -32.19
CA PRO A 995 17.64 -17.49 -33.41
C PRO A 995 16.18 -17.49 -33.88
N GLU A 996 15.22 -17.61 -32.97
CA GLU A 996 13.80 -17.57 -33.31
C GLU A 996 13.37 -16.17 -33.75
N ILE A 997 13.87 -15.10 -33.12
CA ILE A 997 13.62 -13.72 -33.55
C ILE A 997 14.01 -13.54 -35.02
N LEU A 998 15.22 -13.96 -35.40
CA LEU A 998 15.73 -13.81 -36.76
C LEU A 998 14.97 -14.71 -37.75
N ALA A 999 14.63 -15.93 -37.35
CA ALA A 999 13.83 -16.85 -38.17
C ALA A 999 12.42 -16.32 -38.45
N ILE A 1000 11.83 -15.58 -37.51
CA ILE A 1000 10.54 -14.91 -37.67
C ILE A 1000 10.67 -13.66 -38.56
N LEU A 1001 11.64 -12.78 -38.25
CA LEU A 1001 11.75 -11.49 -38.91
C LEU A 1001 12.22 -11.59 -40.36
N ARG A 1002 13.09 -12.54 -40.70
CA ARG A 1002 13.62 -12.69 -42.06
C ARG A 1002 12.51 -12.80 -43.14
N PRO A 1003 11.61 -13.81 -43.09
CA PRO A 1003 10.56 -13.91 -44.10
C PRO A 1003 9.53 -12.76 -44.00
N MET A 1004 9.31 -12.21 -42.80
CA MET A 1004 8.36 -11.11 -42.59
C MET A 1004 8.84 -9.79 -43.22
N ILE A 1005 10.12 -9.47 -43.09
CA ILE A 1005 10.74 -8.29 -43.70
C ILE A 1005 10.80 -8.45 -45.22
N GLU A 1006 11.13 -9.63 -45.72
CA GLU A 1006 11.10 -9.94 -47.16
C GLU A 1006 9.69 -9.77 -47.73
N HIS A 1007 8.67 -10.26 -47.03
CA HIS A 1007 7.27 -10.10 -47.42
C HIS A 1007 6.83 -8.63 -47.40
N TYR A 1008 7.20 -7.87 -46.36
CA TYR A 1008 6.95 -6.42 -46.31
C TYR A 1008 7.58 -5.68 -47.48
N ALA A 1009 8.83 -5.99 -47.82
CA ALA A 1009 9.52 -5.36 -48.95
C ALA A 1009 8.80 -5.58 -50.29
N LYS A 1010 8.20 -6.76 -50.48
CA LYS A 1010 7.55 -7.18 -51.73
C LYS A 1010 6.10 -6.72 -51.85
N GLU A 1011 5.34 -6.76 -50.76
CA GLU A 1011 3.87 -6.65 -50.80
C GLU A 1011 3.30 -5.43 -50.06
N ARG A 1012 4.14 -4.55 -49.50
CA ARG A 1012 3.65 -3.29 -48.92
C ARG A 1012 2.94 -2.42 -49.94
N LEU A 1013 1.89 -1.75 -49.50
CA LEU A 1013 1.25 -0.70 -50.29
C LEU A 1013 2.09 0.59 -50.25
N PRO A 1014 1.91 1.52 -51.21
CA PRO A 1014 2.55 2.83 -51.15
C PRO A 1014 2.28 3.51 -49.80
N GLU A 1015 3.32 4.06 -49.18
CA GLU A 1015 3.30 4.74 -47.88
C GLU A 1015 2.90 3.87 -46.67
N GLU A 1016 2.68 2.57 -46.86
CA GLU A 1016 2.36 1.65 -45.77
C GLU A 1016 3.58 1.41 -44.87
N ARG A 1017 3.40 1.62 -43.57
CA ARG A 1017 4.41 1.32 -42.55
C ARG A 1017 4.38 -0.15 -42.15
N PHE A 1018 5.49 -0.64 -41.62
CA PHE A 1018 5.65 -2.05 -41.24
C PHE A 1018 4.54 -2.53 -40.29
N CYS A 1019 4.12 -1.69 -39.34
CA CYS A 1019 3.03 -2.03 -38.42
C CYS A 1019 1.69 -2.26 -39.11
N ASP A 1020 1.31 -1.41 -40.05
CA ASP A 1020 0.02 -1.52 -40.73
C ASP A 1020 0.04 -2.71 -41.69
N PHE A 1021 1.19 -2.94 -42.34
CA PHE A 1021 1.46 -4.16 -43.09
C PHE A 1021 1.28 -5.41 -42.22
N THR A 1022 1.87 -5.49 -41.02
CA THR A 1022 1.73 -6.69 -40.17
C THR A 1022 0.27 -7.00 -39.79
N ILE A 1023 -0.59 -5.97 -39.70
CA ILE A 1023 -2.02 -6.15 -39.45
C ILE A 1023 -2.73 -6.57 -40.74
N ARG A 1024 -2.51 -5.87 -41.85
CA ARG A 1024 -3.15 -6.14 -43.14
C ARG A 1024 -2.79 -7.53 -43.68
N ALA A 1025 -1.53 -7.91 -43.59
CA ALA A 1025 -1.01 -9.20 -44.05
C ALA A 1025 -1.38 -10.37 -43.13
N GLY A 1026 -2.12 -10.13 -42.04
CA GLY A 1026 -2.63 -11.21 -41.19
C GLY A 1026 -1.66 -11.72 -40.13
N TYR A 1027 -0.52 -11.05 -39.90
CA TYR A 1027 0.45 -11.48 -38.88
C TYR A 1027 -0.09 -11.33 -37.46
N ILE A 1028 -0.75 -10.20 -37.17
CA ILE A 1028 -1.25 -9.90 -35.83
C ILE A 1028 -2.54 -9.08 -35.86
N ALA A 1029 -3.43 -9.29 -34.89
CA ALA A 1029 -4.65 -8.49 -34.77
C ALA A 1029 -4.31 -7.06 -34.31
N PRO A 1030 -5.08 -6.03 -34.71
CA PRO A 1030 -4.91 -4.69 -34.17
C PRO A 1030 -5.37 -4.64 -32.71
N THR A 1031 -4.71 -3.81 -31.90
CA THR A 1031 -5.25 -3.40 -30.59
C THR A 1031 -6.18 -2.20 -30.77
N THR A 1032 -7.43 -2.35 -30.36
CA THR A 1032 -8.44 -1.27 -30.42
C THR A 1032 -8.39 -0.36 -29.19
N GLU A 1033 -8.16 -0.93 -28.02
CA GLU A 1033 -8.01 -0.21 -26.75
C GLU A 1033 -7.13 -0.97 -25.77
N GLY A 1034 -6.65 -0.29 -24.72
CA GLY A 1034 -5.74 -0.90 -23.73
C GLY A 1034 -6.30 -2.12 -23.02
N LYS A 1035 -7.61 -2.14 -22.71
CA LYS A 1035 -8.28 -3.28 -22.05
C LYS A 1035 -8.27 -4.54 -22.92
N ALA A 1036 -8.40 -4.36 -24.23
CA ALA A 1036 -8.40 -5.43 -25.23
C ALA A 1036 -6.97 -5.85 -25.64
N TRP A 1037 -5.93 -5.44 -24.92
CA TRP A 1037 -4.54 -5.71 -25.32
C TRP A 1037 -4.19 -7.21 -25.37
N TYR A 1038 -4.68 -8.00 -24.41
CA TYR A 1038 -4.49 -9.46 -24.39
C TYR A 1038 -5.41 -10.21 -25.36
N ASP A 1039 -6.47 -9.58 -25.88
CA ASP A 1039 -7.44 -10.27 -26.74
C ASP A 1039 -6.81 -10.60 -28.09
N ARG A 1040 -7.00 -11.82 -28.59
CA ARG A 1040 -6.48 -12.27 -29.90
C ARG A 1040 -4.96 -12.03 -30.06
N MET A 1041 -4.20 -12.24 -28.99
CA MET A 1041 -2.73 -12.34 -29.05
C MET A 1041 -2.30 -13.68 -29.66
N GLY A 1042 -1.01 -13.84 -29.97
CA GLY A 1042 -0.46 -15.11 -30.47
C GLY A 1042 -0.28 -15.21 -31.99
N GLY A 1043 -1.05 -14.46 -32.79
CA GLY A 1043 -0.80 -14.13 -34.21
C GLY A 1043 -0.42 -15.24 -35.21
N GLU A 1044 -1.32 -15.54 -36.15
CA GLU A 1044 -1.25 -15.56 -37.64
C GLU A 1044 -2.59 -16.21 -38.11
N GLY A 1045 -2.97 -16.08 -39.39
CA GLY A 1045 -4.31 -16.47 -39.88
C GLY A 1045 -5.38 -15.53 -39.30
N ALA A 1046 -6.56 -16.00 -38.90
CA ALA A 1046 -7.51 -15.13 -38.17
C ALA A 1046 -7.05 -14.78 -36.71
N HIS A 1047 -5.72 -14.76 -36.50
CA HIS A 1047 -4.92 -14.33 -35.34
C HIS A 1047 -5.06 -15.16 -34.06
N ALA A 1048 -4.89 -16.47 -34.16
CA ALA A 1048 -5.35 -17.43 -33.17
C ALA A 1048 -4.52 -17.54 -31.86
N GLU A 1049 -5.17 -17.18 -30.75
CA GLU A 1049 -5.37 -18.06 -29.58
C GLU A 1049 -6.85 -18.54 -29.65
N SER A 1050 -7.06 -19.74 -30.22
CA SER A 1050 -8.31 -20.52 -30.47
C SER A 1050 -9.31 -20.06 -31.57
N ALA A 1051 -9.14 -20.60 -32.79
CA ALA A 1051 -10.27 -21.05 -33.60
C ALA A 1051 -10.94 -22.25 -32.90
N VAL A 1052 -11.65 -22.02 -31.80
CA VAL A 1052 -12.60 -22.96 -31.17
C VAL A 1052 -13.81 -22.15 -30.71
N VAL A 1053 -14.61 -21.73 -31.68
CA VAL A 1053 -16.07 -21.82 -31.56
C VAL A 1053 -16.44 -22.87 -32.61
N VAL A 1054 -16.27 -24.15 -32.27
CA VAL A 1054 -16.92 -25.21 -33.02
C VAL A 1054 -18.41 -25.03 -32.78
N ALA A 1055 -19.15 -24.96 -33.87
CA ALA A 1055 -20.60 -24.92 -33.92
C ALA A 1055 -21.24 -25.86 -32.88
N ALA A 1056 -22.10 -25.29 -32.03
CA ALA A 1056 -23.28 -25.90 -31.43
C ALA A 1056 -24.21 -24.78 -30.94
#